data_AF-A0A8T4DE13-F1
#
_entry.id   AF-A0A8T4DE13-F1
#
_cell.length_a   1.000
_cell.length_b   1.000
_cell.length_c   1.000
_cell.angle_alpha   90.00
_cell.angle_beta   90.00
_cell.angle_gamma   90.00
#
_symmetry.space_group_name_H-M   'P 1'
#
loop_
_entity.id
_entity.type
_entity.pdbx_description
1 polymer ?
#
loop_
_entity_poly.entity_id
_entity_poly.type
_entity_poly.pdbx_seq_one_letter_code
_entity_poly.pdbx_strand_id
1 'polypeptide(L)'
;MKIKGRRDWEFAIFIVMIALVALNVSIGCASAATTHYVIKVADGGPGTLRQAMLEASSGDTITFDPAIFLPASPATIRLASELPELSPGNITIDASSAGVILDGVDISSGSGLSIHSDHNVVKGLHILRFPWYGVQIIDGAYNTLSENSASNNSNGISLQSSSNNTITSNYVYNNGVGISLDSSSNNTITSNYVYNNSYGISLGSSSNCNTLYDNDLFNQITGIYFHSSNNNEIIANQVRYNGDGILIDASSNNTISGNTAYNNSYSAINLRLSSSNNTLYGNTFFNNTNGFLITLSNNNEVSANQVRYSWWGIYLYSSSNNTVYNNYFENTKNAWDNGTNLWNLTNSTGPNIIGGPYLGGNYWSDYAGSYTNGDGFGDTMLPYNSSGNIQNGGDWLPLVKPAAPIFDTGQGTYPSISGTHNGTITPSYDINVSKLYTYSCPGTGGHTEYVRIWNITGWNVTATWNGYTGDWCNLTFDEPFILSAGTTYNYTIITGSYPQIVHERTRETAHGWINCTEFVDANGKEHYDWIPAIRLEVEEIKIGIVAPLTGGMNITGTDMWRGAVLAAEEINAMGGVNVNGVPRRIRLVQGNTDSSAEGGIEAVTKLITEDKVNLLVGGYSSNVTYADSVVAVNYHVPFIITGASAPVVTRRTDIDTSYLFHHCPTTDDLPNSTLLFVDEIIKPAIYARCNFSVERPLRLAVLYQDSLYGQSVYDGINKTIAHHNLSMEVVAAEKFTVGETNYTAVLTTLKAAGPDVLYPTAFVTEQSQIVTQGRRDVGLNITYLSMENNDEPGYYTGVGSWGDYTIQESRFSPYAIPTGPIHTAVVNFREDYETRWGTAPGMVGASTYEGVYIAAEAIEHAGTVDKAAVREALAEIEMPQLIELMKEDVITFSPDYRESKFELYMQQLIWNETAGETRPKIVWPGSVNETDFVLPDWYEPGSP
;
A
#
# COMPACT_ATOMS: atom_id res chain seq x y z
N MET A 1 -12.53 28.60 -52.65
CA MET A 1 -11.92 28.55 -54.00
C MET A 1 -10.73 27.62 -53.90
N LYS A 2 -10.71 26.59 -54.74
CA LYS A 2 -9.83 25.39 -54.78
C LYS A 2 -8.35 25.60 -54.42
N ILE A 3 -7.81 24.70 -53.60
CA ILE A 3 -6.42 24.22 -53.75
C ILE A 3 -6.51 22.74 -54.12
N LYS A 4 -6.25 22.44 -55.38
CA LYS A 4 -6.15 21.09 -55.97
C LYS A 4 -4.84 21.12 -56.78
N GLY A 5 -3.79 20.48 -56.27
CA GLY A 5 -2.49 20.53 -56.94
C GLY A 5 -1.30 19.89 -56.23
N ARG A 6 -1.51 18.90 -55.35
CA ARG A 6 -0.40 18.15 -54.71
C ARG A 6 -0.54 16.63 -54.81
N ARG A 7 -1.35 16.14 -55.77
CA ARG A 7 -1.60 14.70 -55.98
C ARG A 7 -0.84 14.07 -57.16
N ASP A 8 -0.17 14.86 -57.99
CA ASP A 8 0.44 14.33 -59.22
C ASP A 8 1.95 14.05 -59.12
N TRP A 9 2.61 14.42 -58.01
CA TRP A 9 4.03 14.09 -57.76
C TRP A 9 4.23 12.81 -56.95
N GLU A 10 3.29 12.44 -56.08
CA GLU A 10 3.38 11.20 -55.29
C GLU A 10 3.03 9.94 -56.12
N PHE A 11 2.20 10.08 -57.15
CA PHE A 11 1.83 8.95 -58.02
C PHE A 11 2.96 8.53 -58.98
N ALA A 12 3.84 9.46 -59.36
CA ALA A 12 4.99 9.15 -60.22
C ALA A 12 6.12 8.43 -59.47
N ILE A 13 6.31 8.73 -58.18
CA ILE A 13 7.31 8.05 -57.33
C ILE A 13 6.82 6.64 -56.95
N PHE A 14 5.51 6.46 -56.79
CA PHE A 14 4.92 5.14 -56.49
C PHE A 14 5.07 4.15 -57.66
N ILE A 15 4.97 4.62 -58.92
CA ILE A 15 5.11 3.76 -60.10
C ILE A 15 6.59 3.39 -60.39
N VAL A 16 7.55 4.23 -60.02
CA VAL A 16 8.99 3.92 -60.19
C VAL A 16 9.52 3.00 -59.09
N MET A 17 8.99 3.04 -57.86
CA MET A 17 9.34 2.06 -56.83
C MET A 17 8.79 0.65 -57.10
N ILE A 18 7.62 0.54 -57.75
CA ILE A 18 7.06 -0.76 -58.14
C ILE A 18 7.88 -1.44 -59.26
N ALA A 19 8.61 -0.67 -60.08
CA ALA A 19 9.42 -1.22 -61.17
C ALA A 19 10.84 -1.66 -60.75
N LEU A 20 11.34 -1.25 -59.58
CA LEU A 20 12.70 -1.58 -59.11
C LEU A 20 12.75 -2.75 -58.11
N VAL A 21 11.60 -3.25 -57.65
CA VAL A 21 11.51 -4.50 -56.85
C VAL A 21 11.34 -5.75 -57.73
N ALA A 22 11.16 -5.58 -59.04
CA ALA A 22 10.95 -6.68 -59.98
C ALA A 22 12.17 -6.96 -60.87
N LEU A 23 13.36 -7.21 -60.31
CA LEU A 23 14.48 -7.84 -61.06
C LEU A 23 15.59 -8.37 -60.14
N ASN A 24 15.28 -9.43 -59.40
CA ASN A 24 16.15 -10.59 -59.14
C ASN A 24 15.44 -11.53 -58.16
N VAL A 25 14.28 -12.06 -58.58
CA VAL A 25 13.72 -13.26 -57.95
C VAL A 25 14.18 -14.44 -58.80
N SER A 26 15.30 -15.04 -58.42
CA SER A 26 15.47 -16.46 -58.70
C SER A 26 14.37 -17.16 -57.90
N ILE A 27 13.36 -17.65 -58.60
CA ILE A 27 12.26 -18.42 -58.03
C ILE A 27 12.86 -19.73 -57.50
N GLY A 28 13.32 -19.71 -56.25
CA GLY A 28 13.24 -20.87 -55.38
C GLY A 28 11.78 -20.97 -54.96
N CYS A 29 11.14 -22.10 -55.29
CA CYS A 29 9.80 -22.42 -54.85
C CYS A 29 9.74 -22.29 -53.32
N ALA A 30 9.09 -21.27 -52.77
CA ALA A 30 8.79 -21.23 -51.34
C ALA A 30 7.83 -22.39 -51.05
N SER A 31 8.29 -23.34 -50.25
CA SER A 31 7.43 -24.38 -49.68
C SER A 31 6.25 -23.71 -48.98
N ALA A 32 5.04 -24.26 -49.11
CA ALA A 32 3.91 -23.77 -48.33
C ALA A 32 4.21 -24.00 -46.83
N ALA A 33 3.98 -22.96 -46.01
CA ALA A 33 4.07 -23.05 -44.56
C ALA A 33 3.23 -24.24 -44.05
N THR A 34 3.84 -25.10 -43.26
CA THR A 34 3.25 -26.34 -42.75
C THR A 34 3.11 -26.28 -41.24
N THR A 35 2.07 -26.94 -40.70
CA THR A 35 1.88 -27.10 -39.26
C THR A 35 2.30 -28.50 -38.83
N HIS A 36 3.27 -28.58 -37.91
CA HIS A 36 3.74 -29.81 -37.29
C HIS A 36 3.04 -30.01 -35.94
N TYR A 37 2.41 -31.17 -35.74
CA TYR A 37 1.70 -31.50 -34.50
C TYR A 37 2.55 -32.41 -33.61
N VAL A 38 2.86 -31.95 -32.40
CA VAL A 38 3.49 -32.74 -31.35
C VAL A 38 2.42 -33.53 -30.62
N ILE A 39 2.48 -34.85 -30.75
CA ILE A 39 1.48 -35.81 -30.26
C ILE A 39 2.07 -36.84 -29.29
N LYS A 40 3.28 -36.60 -28.76
CA LYS A 40 3.96 -37.49 -27.83
C LYS A 40 4.80 -36.69 -26.83
N VAL A 41 4.84 -37.19 -25.59
CA VAL A 41 5.70 -36.70 -24.52
C VAL A 41 7.13 -37.27 -24.56
N ALA A 42 7.41 -38.21 -25.45
CA ALA A 42 8.75 -38.77 -25.61
C ALA A 42 9.70 -37.71 -26.20
N ASP A 43 10.99 -37.76 -25.84
CA ASP A 43 12.01 -36.86 -26.39
C ASP A 43 12.22 -37.10 -27.91
N GLY A 44 12.39 -38.36 -28.31
CA GLY A 44 12.74 -38.72 -29.70
C GLY A 44 11.72 -39.60 -30.42
N GLY A 45 11.75 -39.54 -31.75
CA GLY A 45 10.97 -40.37 -32.67
C GLY A 45 9.78 -39.65 -33.31
N PRO A 46 9.02 -40.32 -34.20
CA PRO A 46 7.93 -39.69 -34.92
C PRO A 46 6.84 -39.14 -33.99
N GLY A 47 6.45 -37.88 -34.21
CA GLY A 47 5.43 -37.17 -33.44
C GLY A 47 5.91 -36.48 -32.16
N THR A 48 7.23 -36.40 -31.92
CA THR A 48 7.81 -35.64 -30.80
C THR A 48 8.20 -34.22 -31.19
N LEU A 49 8.40 -33.36 -30.20
CA LEU A 49 8.91 -31.99 -30.42
C LEU A 49 10.24 -31.98 -31.16
N ARG A 50 11.18 -32.86 -30.76
CA ARG A 50 12.49 -32.99 -31.43
C ARG A 50 12.37 -33.28 -32.92
N GLN A 51 11.48 -34.19 -33.31
CA GLN A 51 11.27 -34.50 -34.73
C GLN A 51 10.66 -33.31 -35.47
N ALA A 52 9.65 -32.66 -34.88
CA ALA A 52 9.03 -31.46 -35.47
C ALA A 52 10.05 -30.34 -35.68
N MET A 53 10.96 -30.11 -34.74
CA MET A 53 12.03 -29.13 -34.88
C MET A 53 13.04 -29.47 -35.98
N LEU A 54 13.36 -30.76 -36.19
CA LEU A 54 14.25 -31.21 -37.26
C LEU A 54 13.61 -31.08 -38.66
N GLU A 55 12.29 -31.19 -38.75
CA GLU A 55 11.53 -31.13 -40.01
C GLU A 55 11.07 -29.72 -40.38
N ALA A 56 11.01 -28.81 -39.41
CA ALA A 56 10.52 -27.45 -39.59
C ALA A 56 11.37 -26.66 -40.61
N SER A 57 10.69 -26.00 -41.53
CA SER A 57 11.24 -25.08 -42.52
C SER A 57 10.70 -23.67 -42.31
N SER A 58 11.40 -22.65 -42.81
CA SER A 58 11.01 -21.25 -42.63
C SER A 58 9.54 -20.99 -42.99
N GLY A 59 8.80 -20.38 -42.06
CA GLY A 59 7.34 -20.16 -42.14
C GLY A 59 6.49 -21.20 -41.43
N ASP A 60 7.06 -22.34 -41.01
CA ASP A 60 6.32 -23.41 -40.35
C ASP A 60 5.89 -23.06 -38.92
N THR A 61 4.85 -23.75 -38.47
CA THR A 61 4.36 -23.71 -37.08
C THR A 61 4.46 -25.08 -36.43
N ILE A 62 5.04 -25.17 -35.25
CA ILE A 62 5.02 -26.35 -34.38
C ILE A 62 3.99 -26.09 -33.28
N THR A 63 3.00 -26.97 -33.17
CA THR A 63 1.94 -26.88 -32.14
C THR A 63 1.72 -28.22 -31.45
N PHE A 64 0.99 -28.22 -30.35
CA PHE A 64 0.83 -29.37 -29.46
C PHE A 64 -0.62 -29.85 -29.42
N ASP A 65 -0.81 -31.16 -29.40
CA ASP A 65 -2.15 -31.73 -29.28
C ASP A 65 -2.72 -31.50 -27.86
N PRO A 66 -3.80 -30.71 -27.71
CA PRO A 66 -4.35 -30.38 -26.40
C PRO A 66 -4.97 -31.60 -25.70
N ALA A 67 -5.25 -32.71 -26.42
CA ALA A 67 -5.70 -33.94 -25.79
C ALA A 67 -4.57 -34.65 -25.02
N ILE A 68 -3.31 -34.35 -25.33
CA ILE A 68 -2.13 -34.94 -24.70
C ILE A 68 -1.49 -33.95 -23.73
N PHE A 69 -1.40 -32.69 -24.13
CA PHE A 69 -0.84 -31.60 -23.35
C PHE A 69 -1.98 -30.73 -22.80
N LEU A 70 -2.73 -31.25 -21.84
CA LEU A 70 -3.89 -30.57 -21.28
C LEU A 70 -3.46 -29.31 -20.50
N PRO A 71 -4.03 -28.12 -20.76
CA PRO A 71 -3.69 -26.91 -20.00
C PRO A 71 -3.91 -27.05 -18.49
N ALA A 72 -5.00 -27.71 -18.10
CA ALA A 72 -5.34 -27.95 -16.69
C ALA A 72 -4.50 -29.05 -16.02
N SER A 73 -3.74 -29.81 -16.80
CA SER A 73 -2.87 -30.89 -16.31
C SER A 73 -1.65 -31.02 -17.25
N PRO A 74 -0.66 -30.12 -17.13
CA PRO A 74 0.46 -30.06 -18.06
C PRO A 74 1.24 -31.38 -18.13
N ALA A 75 1.68 -31.74 -19.34
CA ALA A 75 2.45 -32.94 -19.60
C ALA A 75 3.94 -32.64 -19.79
N THR A 76 4.79 -33.53 -19.28
CA THR A 76 6.26 -33.35 -19.28
C THR A 76 6.94 -34.12 -20.40
N ILE A 77 7.71 -33.39 -21.21
CA ILE A 77 8.74 -33.91 -22.10
C ILE A 77 10.06 -33.88 -21.34
N ARG A 78 10.50 -35.05 -20.85
CA ARG A 78 11.83 -35.20 -20.24
C ARG A 78 12.86 -35.36 -21.34
N LEU A 79 13.84 -34.46 -21.38
CA LEU A 79 14.86 -34.44 -22.42
C LEU A 79 16.09 -35.23 -21.99
N ALA A 80 16.58 -36.11 -22.87
CA ALA A 80 17.80 -36.88 -22.65
C ALA A 80 19.06 -36.16 -23.20
N SER A 81 18.87 -35.15 -24.06
CA SER A 81 19.91 -34.28 -24.59
C SER A 81 19.29 -32.95 -25.04
N GLU A 82 20.11 -31.93 -25.34
CA GLU A 82 19.63 -30.66 -25.91
C GLU A 82 18.72 -30.88 -27.11
N LEU A 83 17.72 -30.00 -27.27
CA LEU A 83 16.88 -29.96 -28.46
C LEU A 83 17.70 -29.43 -29.67
N PRO A 84 17.30 -29.78 -30.91
CA PRO A 84 17.90 -29.18 -32.11
C PRO A 84 17.79 -27.66 -32.08
N GLU A 85 18.81 -26.95 -32.59
CA GLU A 85 18.77 -25.50 -32.71
C GLU A 85 17.72 -25.05 -33.75
N LEU A 86 17.03 -23.94 -33.48
CA LEU A 86 16.21 -23.25 -34.48
C LEU A 86 17.11 -22.40 -35.40
N SER A 87 17.69 -23.06 -36.40
CA SER A 87 18.52 -22.42 -37.43
C SER A 87 17.74 -21.81 -38.61
N PRO A 88 16.61 -22.39 -39.08
CA PRO A 88 15.71 -21.68 -39.99
C PRO A 88 14.96 -20.58 -39.24
N GLY A 89 14.94 -19.36 -39.77
CA GLY A 89 14.14 -18.27 -39.21
C GLY A 89 12.66 -18.35 -39.60
N ASN A 90 11.84 -17.49 -39.01
CA ASN A 90 10.39 -17.42 -39.24
C ASN A 90 9.63 -18.70 -38.82
N ILE A 91 10.05 -19.33 -37.72
CA ILE A 91 9.38 -20.50 -37.12
C ILE A 91 8.51 -20.05 -35.95
N THR A 92 7.30 -20.60 -35.85
CA THR A 92 6.44 -20.43 -34.67
C THR A 92 6.38 -21.73 -33.87
N ILE A 93 6.72 -21.69 -32.58
CA ILE A 93 6.40 -22.73 -31.61
C ILE A 93 5.26 -22.21 -30.73
N ASP A 94 4.07 -22.81 -30.86
CA ASP A 94 2.86 -22.36 -30.18
C ASP A 94 2.29 -23.44 -29.24
N ALA A 95 2.52 -23.24 -27.95
CA ALA A 95 1.98 -24.02 -26.85
C ALA A 95 0.93 -23.26 -26.01
N SER A 96 0.46 -22.06 -26.40
CA SER A 96 -0.42 -21.27 -25.49
C SER A 96 -1.79 -21.88 -25.23
N SER A 97 -2.19 -22.87 -26.03
CA SER A 97 -3.44 -23.63 -25.83
C SER A 97 -3.20 -25.02 -25.23
N ALA A 98 -1.98 -25.30 -24.77
CA ALA A 98 -1.53 -26.58 -24.28
C ALA A 98 -0.71 -26.45 -22.98
N GLY A 99 -0.74 -27.48 -22.12
CA GLY A 99 0.12 -27.55 -20.94
C GLY A 99 1.40 -28.33 -21.26
N VAL A 100 2.46 -27.65 -21.71
CA VAL A 100 3.72 -28.28 -22.15
C VAL A 100 4.87 -27.95 -21.20
N ILE A 101 5.47 -28.99 -20.62
CA ILE A 101 6.67 -28.86 -19.79
C ILE A 101 7.88 -29.47 -20.50
N LEU A 102 8.94 -28.68 -20.71
CA LEU A 102 10.27 -29.13 -21.09
C LEU A 102 11.14 -29.25 -19.83
N ASP A 103 11.59 -30.46 -19.53
CA ASP A 103 12.31 -30.77 -18.30
C ASP A 103 13.73 -31.27 -18.59
N GLY A 104 14.71 -30.48 -18.16
CA GLY A 104 16.15 -30.72 -18.35
C GLY A 104 16.82 -31.55 -17.25
N VAL A 105 16.07 -32.13 -16.30
CA VAL A 105 16.63 -32.83 -15.13
C VAL A 105 17.66 -33.93 -15.45
N ASP A 106 17.56 -34.56 -16.62
CA ASP A 106 18.45 -35.63 -17.07
C ASP A 106 19.62 -35.13 -17.95
N ILE A 107 19.72 -33.81 -18.20
CA ILE A 107 20.76 -33.17 -19.01
C ILE A 107 21.90 -32.67 -18.11
N SER A 108 23.14 -33.03 -18.43
CA SER A 108 24.33 -32.60 -17.68
C SER A 108 24.93 -31.26 -18.13
N SER A 109 24.63 -30.83 -19.37
CA SER A 109 25.09 -29.57 -19.95
C SER A 109 24.17 -29.17 -21.08
N GLY A 110 23.76 -27.90 -21.11
CA GLY A 110 23.01 -27.37 -22.24
C GLY A 110 21.80 -26.51 -21.91
N SER A 111 21.16 -26.03 -22.96
CA SER A 111 19.98 -25.16 -22.92
C SER A 111 18.69 -25.91 -23.25
N GLY A 112 17.55 -25.37 -22.81
CA GLY A 112 16.23 -25.90 -23.15
C GLY A 112 15.86 -25.67 -24.60
N LEU A 113 15.95 -24.42 -25.07
CA LEU A 113 15.71 -24.04 -26.45
C LEU A 113 16.77 -23.05 -26.92
N SER A 114 17.43 -23.36 -28.05
CA SER A 114 18.45 -22.51 -28.68
C SER A 114 17.98 -21.98 -30.03
N ILE A 115 17.97 -20.66 -30.19
CA ILE A 115 17.49 -19.94 -31.39
C ILE A 115 18.66 -19.19 -32.02
N HIS A 116 19.01 -19.55 -33.26
CA HIS A 116 20.15 -19.00 -34.01
C HIS A 116 19.70 -18.30 -35.30
N SER A 117 18.49 -17.74 -35.27
CA SER A 117 17.82 -17.20 -36.46
C SER A 117 16.82 -16.10 -36.11
N ASP A 118 16.30 -15.46 -37.15
CA ASP A 118 15.43 -14.28 -37.03
C ASP A 118 13.95 -14.62 -37.12
N HIS A 119 13.11 -13.70 -36.65
CA HIS A 119 11.64 -13.72 -36.85
C HIS A 119 10.92 -14.94 -36.25
N ASN A 120 11.49 -15.61 -35.25
CA ASN A 120 10.82 -16.74 -34.60
C ASN A 120 9.85 -16.26 -33.52
N VAL A 121 8.81 -17.07 -33.27
CA VAL A 121 7.84 -16.85 -32.19
C VAL A 121 7.82 -18.09 -31.32
N VAL A 122 7.97 -17.93 -30.00
CA VAL A 122 7.86 -19.03 -29.04
C VAL A 122 6.88 -18.61 -27.95
N LYS A 123 5.79 -19.37 -27.78
CA LYS A 123 4.80 -19.06 -26.75
C LYS A 123 4.25 -20.26 -25.99
N GLY A 124 3.94 -20.05 -24.71
CA GLY A 124 3.21 -21.01 -23.86
C GLY A 124 4.01 -22.19 -23.32
N LEU A 125 5.35 -22.19 -23.40
CA LEU A 125 6.16 -23.31 -22.90
C LEU A 125 6.54 -23.13 -21.42
N HIS A 126 6.53 -24.21 -20.64
CA HIS A 126 7.17 -24.26 -19.33
C HIS A 126 8.53 -24.96 -19.43
N ILE A 127 9.62 -24.28 -19.12
CA ILE A 127 10.99 -24.73 -19.39
C ILE A 127 11.78 -24.70 -18.08
N LEU A 128 12.16 -25.88 -17.57
CA LEU A 128 12.82 -25.94 -16.26
C LEU A 128 13.98 -26.93 -16.14
N ARG A 129 14.85 -26.63 -15.16
CA ARG A 129 15.98 -27.47 -14.71
C ARG A 129 17.05 -27.70 -15.77
N PHE A 130 17.35 -26.70 -16.57
CA PHE A 130 18.47 -26.74 -17.52
C PHE A 130 19.76 -26.21 -16.87
N PRO A 131 20.90 -26.90 -17.05
CA PRO A 131 22.18 -26.45 -16.51
C PRO A 131 22.61 -25.05 -16.97
N TRP A 132 22.23 -24.64 -18.18
CA TRP A 132 22.54 -23.32 -18.73
C TRP A 132 21.29 -22.45 -18.84
N TYR A 133 20.70 -22.34 -20.03
CA TYR A 133 19.62 -21.40 -20.30
C TYR A 133 18.29 -22.13 -20.47
N GLY A 134 17.20 -21.56 -19.96
CA GLY A 134 15.85 -22.02 -20.35
C GLY A 134 15.65 -21.79 -21.85
N VAL A 135 15.73 -20.54 -22.28
CA VAL A 135 15.76 -20.14 -23.70
C VAL A 135 16.99 -19.28 -23.98
N GLN A 136 17.68 -19.55 -25.08
CA GLN A 136 18.80 -18.76 -25.56
C GLN A 136 18.57 -18.30 -27.01
N ILE A 137 18.81 -17.02 -27.26
CA ILE A 137 18.85 -16.42 -28.61
C ILE A 137 20.29 -15.97 -28.85
N ILE A 138 20.89 -16.44 -29.95
CA ILE A 138 22.26 -16.11 -30.36
C ILE A 138 22.23 -15.56 -31.78
N ASP A 139 22.81 -14.37 -31.98
CA ASP A 139 22.88 -13.69 -33.29
C ASP A 139 21.52 -13.58 -34.00
N GLY A 140 20.41 -13.53 -33.23
CA GLY A 140 19.05 -13.50 -33.73
C GLY A 140 18.36 -12.15 -33.53
N ALA A 141 17.53 -11.77 -34.50
CA ALA A 141 16.76 -10.53 -34.48
C ALA A 141 15.26 -10.74 -34.73
N TYR A 142 14.44 -9.81 -34.24
CA TYR A 142 12.99 -9.83 -34.45
C TYR A 142 12.28 -11.08 -33.93
N ASN A 143 12.87 -11.78 -32.96
CA ASN A 143 12.22 -12.90 -32.29
C ASN A 143 11.28 -12.41 -31.19
N THR A 144 10.20 -13.16 -30.96
CA THR A 144 9.22 -12.90 -29.90
C THR A 144 9.12 -14.10 -28.97
N LEU A 145 9.40 -13.90 -27.68
CA LEU A 145 9.13 -14.87 -26.63
C LEU A 145 7.97 -14.36 -25.77
N SER A 146 6.85 -15.07 -25.75
CA SER A 146 5.67 -14.66 -24.99
C SER A 146 4.97 -15.75 -24.20
N GLU A 147 4.41 -15.46 -23.03
CA GLU A 147 3.61 -16.44 -22.25
C GLU A 147 4.38 -17.71 -21.87
N ASN A 148 5.72 -17.67 -21.84
CA ASN A 148 6.53 -18.81 -21.43
C ASN A 148 6.85 -18.73 -19.94
N SER A 149 7.13 -19.88 -19.32
CA SER A 149 7.72 -19.97 -17.99
C SER A 149 9.13 -20.54 -18.08
N ALA A 150 10.10 -19.90 -17.44
CA ALA A 150 11.48 -20.37 -17.36
C ALA A 150 11.96 -20.43 -15.90
N SER A 151 12.22 -21.63 -15.36
CA SER A 151 12.60 -21.78 -13.96
C SER A 151 13.67 -22.81 -13.61
N ASN A 152 14.39 -22.58 -12.51
CA ASN A 152 15.44 -23.49 -12.03
C ASN A 152 16.56 -23.73 -13.05
N ASN A 153 16.90 -22.70 -13.84
CA ASN A 153 18.00 -22.72 -14.82
C ASN A 153 19.15 -21.83 -14.32
N SER A 154 20.34 -21.91 -14.95
CA SER A 154 21.38 -20.89 -14.69
C SER A 154 20.87 -19.51 -15.11
N ASN A 155 20.38 -19.36 -16.35
CA ASN A 155 19.57 -18.19 -16.69
C ASN A 155 18.23 -18.61 -17.30
N GLY A 156 17.16 -17.87 -17.02
CA GLY A 156 15.84 -18.14 -17.58
C GLY A 156 15.80 -17.91 -19.09
N ILE A 157 15.97 -16.65 -19.50
CA ILE A 157 16.00 -16.22 -20.91
C ILE A 157 17.31 -15.45 -21.16
N SER A 158 18.01 -15.77 -22.25
CA SER A 158 19.32 -15.20 -22.57
C SER A 158 19.38 -14.72 -24.02
N LEU A 159 19.76 -13.46 -24.22
CA LEU A 159 20.00 -12.83 -25.52
C LEU A 159 21.48 -12.51 -25.64
N GLN A 160 22.13 -13.05 -26.65
CA GLN A 160 23.57 -12.87 -26.91
C GLN A 160 23.76 -12.35 -28.33
N SER A 161 24.38 -11.17 -28.46
CA SER A 161 24.53 -10.48 -29.75
C SER A 161 23.21 -10.36 -30.54
N SER A 162 22.08 -10.27 -29.84
CA SER A 162 20.74 -10.46 -30.39
C SER A 162 19.93 -9.19 -30.20
N SER A 163 19.59 -8.52 -31.30
CA SER A 163 19.00 -7.17 -31.29
C SER A 163 17.59 -7.14 -31.89
N ASN A 164 16.76 -6.19 -31.49
CA ASN A 164 15.38 -6.03 -32.00
C ASN A 164 14.43 -7.18 -31.63
N ASN A 165 14.62 -7.85 -30.50
CA ASN A 165 13.75 -8.92 -30.01
C ASN A 165 12.73 -8.39 -28.99
N THR A 166 11.61 -9.09 -28.85
CA THR A 166 10.54 -8.79 -27.88
C THR A 166 10.38 -9.93 -26.90
N ILE A 167 10.50 -9.64 -25.61
CA ILE A 167 10.28 -10.59 -24.52
C ILE A 167 9.11 -10.07 -23.69
N THR A 168 7.95 -10.75 -23.75
CA THR A 168 6.74 -10.23 -23.11
C THR A 168 5.88 -11.26 -22.40
N SER A 169 5.24 -10.90 -21.29
CA SER A 169 4.26 -11.79 -20.63
C SER A 169 4.85 -13.13 -20.19
N ASN A 170 6.14 -13.21 -19.87
CA ASN A 170 6.80 -14.44 -19.42
C ASN A 170 6.90 -14.49 -17.88
N TYR A 171 6.92 -15.70 -17.33
CA TYR A 171 7.14 -16.00 -15.92
C TYR A 171 8.54 -16.58 -15.70
N VAL A 172 9.47 -15.79 -15.17
CA VAL A 172 10.90 -16.17 -15.08
C VAL A 172 11.37 -16.20 -13.63
N TYR A 173 11.59 -17.39 -13.08
CA TYR A 173 11.81 -17.51 -11.63
C TYR A 173 12.73 -18.63 -11.16
N ASN A 174 13.30 -18.49 -9.97
CA ASN A 174 14.24 -19.46 -9.38
C ASN A 174 15.48 -19.74 -10.26
N ASN A 175 15.98 -18.75 -11.00
CA ASN A 175 17.19 -18.87 -11.82
C ASN A 175 18.37 -18.11 -11.19
N GLY A 176 19.58 -18.34 -11.69
CA GLY A 176 20.71 -17.45 -11.40
C GLY A 176 20.44 -16.04 -11.92
N VAL A 177 20.18 -15.90 -13.22
CA VAL A 177 19.69 -14.65 -13.84
C VAL A 177 18.34 -14.90 -14.48
N GLY A 178 17.34 -14.03 -14.27
CA GLY A 178 16.04 -14.16 -14.91
C GLY A 178 16.14 -13.96 -16.43
N ILE A 179 16.29 -12.71 -16.85
CA ILE A 179 16.44 -12.32 -18.26
C ILE A 179 17.80 -11.63 -18.43
N SER A 180 18.64 -12.12 -19.32
CA SER A 180 20.00 -11.61 -19.55
C SER A 180 20.18 -11.13 -20.98
N LEU A 181 20.69 -9.92 -21.15
CA LEU A 181 21.10 -9.35 -22.43
C LEU A 181 22.61 -9.12 -22.40
N ASP A 182 23.33 -9.63 -23.39
CA ASP A 182 24.75 -9.36 -23.58
C ASP A 182 25.03 -8.92 -25.01
N SER A 183 25.68 -7.77 -25.18
CA SER A 183 25.90 -7.12 -26.48
C SER A 183 24.63 -7.06 -27.35
N SER A 184 23.47 -6.85 -26.71
CA SER A 184 22.14 -7.03 -27.31
C SER A 184 21.35 -5.73 -27.21
N SER A 185 21.07 -5.10 -28.35
CA SER A 185 20.53 -3.73 -28.42
C SER A 185 19.13 -3.66 -29.01
N ASN A 186 18.40 -2.57 -28.75
CA ASN A 186 17.07 -2.30 -29.32
C ASN A 186 16.03 -3.39 -29.01
N ASN A 187 16.17 -4.08 -27.87
CA ASN A 187 15.19 -5.08 -27.44
C ASN A 187 14.12 -4.44 -26.55
N THR A 188 12.93 -5.03 -26.59
CA THR A 188 11.79 -4.65 -25.75
C THR A 188 11.48 -5.77 -24.77
N ILE A 189 11.49 -5.45 -23.47
CA ILE A 189 11.16 -6.38 -22.39
C ILE A 189 9.97 -5.81 -21.62
N THR A 190 8.82 -6.48 -21.66
CA THR A 190 7.58 -5.88 -21.14
C THR A 190 6.55 -6.85 -20.59
N SER A 191 5.85 -6.46 -19.52
CA SER A 191 4.80 -7.26 -18.89
C SER A 191 5.30 -8.63 -18.42
N ASN A 192 6.59 -8.77 -18.08
CA ASN A 192 7.14 -10.02 -17.55
C ASN A 192 7.08 -10.03 -16.01
N TYR A 193 6.85 -11.22 -15.45
CA TYR A 193 6.93 -11.50 -14.03
C TYR A 193 8.26 -12.20 -13.73
N VAL A 194 9.18 -11.51 -13.04
CA VAL A 194 10.56 -11.98 -12.83
C VAL A 194 10.87 -12.02 -11.34
N TYR A 195 10.93 -13.20 -10.73
CA TYR A 195 11.00 -13.32 -9.28
C TYR A 195 11.88 -14.45 -8.74
N ASN A 196 12.37 -14.34 -7.51
CA ASN A 196 13.23 -15.35 -6.86
C ASN A 196 14.49 -15.72 -7.67
N ASN A 197 15.01 -14.80 -8.49
CA ASN A 197 16.29 -14.99 -9.18
C ASN A 197 17.42 -14.30 -8.39
N SER A 198 18.70 -14.63 -8.65
CA SER A 198 19.78 -13.82 -8.06
C SER A 198 19.79 -12.42 -8.67
N TYR A 199 19.73 -12.34 -10.00
CA TYR A 199 19.50 -11.09 -10.75
C TYR A 199 18.24 -11.22 -11.59
N GLY A 200 17.36 -10.22 -11.58
CA GLY A 200 16.13 -10.25 -12.36
C GLY A 200 16.35 -10.03 -13.84
N ILE A 201 16.46 -8.77 -14.26
CA ILE A 201 16.80 -8.41 -15.63
C ILE A 201 18.20 -7.78 -15.64
N SER A 202 19.11 -8.37 -16.42
CA SER A 202 20.52 -7.96 -16.48
C SER A 202 20.90 -7.51 -17.89
N LEU A 203 21.41 -6.28 -18.02
CA LEU A 203 21.94 -5.70 -19.25
C LEU A 203 23.48 -5.64 -19.14
N GLY A 204 24.12 -6.68 -19.68
CA GLY A 204 25.56 -6.80 -19.82
C GLY A 204 26.14 -5.87 -20.88
N SER A 205 27.48 -5.76 -20.91
CA SER A 205 28.24 -4.80 -21.69
C SER A 205 27.72 -4.57 -23.12
N SER A 206 27.60 -3.30 -23.51
CA SER A 206 27.14 -2.87 -24.84
C SER A 206 25.69 -3.23 -25.20
N SER A 207 24.84 -3.55 -24.22
CA SER A 207 23.40 -3.72 -24.42
C SER A 207 22.69 -2.36 -24.35
N ASN A 208 22.82 -1.59 -25.43
CA ASN A 208 22.31 -0.21 -25.51
C ASN A 208 20.91 -0.12 -26.13
N CYS A 209 20.21 0.99 -25.89
CA CYS A 209 18.93 1.31 -26.55
C CYS A 209 17.81 0.28 -26.30
N ASN A 210 17.83 -0.42 -25.17
CA ASN A 210 16.77 -1.34 -24.79
C ASN A 210 15.69 -0.60 -23.99
N THR A 211 14.44 -1.05 -24.14
CA THR A 211 13.29 -0.52 -23.41
C THR A 211 12.73 -1.62 -22.50
N LEU A 212 12.73 -1.37 -21.19
CA LEU A 212 12.11 -2.23 -20.19
C LEU A 212 10.91 -1.47 -19.63
N TYR A 213 9.69 -1.95 -19.90
CA TYR A 213 8.50 -1.29 -19.40
C TYR A 213 7.43 -2.25 -18.87
N ASP A 214 6.73 -1.84 -17.81
CA ASP A 214 5.62 -2.60 -17.23
C ASP A 214 6.02 -4.02 -16.78
N ASN A 215 7.22 -4.22 -16.23
CA ASN A 215 7.61 -5.53 -15.66
C ASN A 215 7.44 -5.53 -14.14
N ASP A 216 7.09 -6.68 -13.55
CA ASP A 216 7.03 -6.90 -12.10
C ASP A 216 8.22 -7.77 -11.65
N LEU A 217 9.09 -7.20 -10.81
CA LEU A 217 10.36 -7.79 -10.38
C LEU A 217 10.45 -7.86 -8.85
N PHE A 218 10.55 -9.07 -8.29
CA PHE A 218 10.60 -9.22 -6.83
C PHE A 218 11.39 -10.39 -6.26
N ASN A 219 11.84 -10.25 -5.00
CA ASN A 219 12.62 -11.24 -4.24
C ASN A 219 13.97 -11.63 -4.88
N GLN A 220 14.79 -10.65 -5.23
CA GLN A 220 16.07 -10.86 -5.93
C GLN A 220 17.21 -10.12 -5.23
N ILE A 221 18.47 -10.48 -5.47
CA ILE A 221 19.59 -9.67 -4.96
C ILE A 221 19.59 -8.30 -5.66
N THR A 222 19.33 -8.31 -6.97
CA THR A 222 19.14 -7.08 -7.76
C THR A 222 17.98 -7.27 -8.73
N GLY A 223 17.01 -6.35 -8.73
CA GLY A 223 15.87 -6.37 -9.63
C GLY A 223 16.29 -6.17 -11.08
N ILE A 224 16.75 -4.97 -11.41
CA ILE A 224 17.26 -4.60 -12.73
C ILE A 224 18.73 -4.16 -12.60
N TYR A 225 19.62 -4.74 -13.39
CA TYR A 225 21.05 -4.47 -13.36
C TYR A 225 21.60 -4.03 -14.72
N PHE A 226 22.42 -2.97 -14.73
CA PHE A 226 23.14 -2.47 -15.91
C PHE A 226 24.63 -2.52 -15.65
N HIS A 227 25.38 -3.00 -16.62
CA HIS A 227 26.83 -2.85 -16.65
C HIS A 227 27.30 -2.39 -18.02
N SER A 228 27.95 -1.23 -18.08
CA SER A 228 28.49 -0.67 -19.34
C SER A 228 27.47 -0.61 -20.48
N SER A 229 26.24 -0.21 -20.17
CA SER A 229 25.07 -0.22 -21.06
C SER A 229 24.35 1.14 -21.04
N ASN A 230 24.27 1.80 -22.18
CA ASN A 230 23.88 3.20 -22.30
C ASN A 230 22.59 3.37 -23.11
N ASN A 231 21.94 4.53 -22.95
CA ASN A 231 20.75 4.92 -23.74
C ASN A 231 19.56 3.97 -23.56
N ASN A 232 19.42 3.32 -22.40
CA ASN A 232 18.28 2.45 -22.10
C ASN A 232 17.15 3.23 -21.41
N GLU A 233 15.93 2.75 -21.60
CA GLU A 233 14.71 3.34 -21.04
C GLU A 233 14.00 2.35 -20.11
N ILE A 234 13.84 2.74 -18.84
CA ILE A 234 13.27 1.90 -17.77
C ILE A 234 12.04 2.60 -17.26
N ILE A 235 10.87 2.13 -17.67
CA ILE A 235 9.62 2.88 -17.58
C ILE A 235 8.53 2.06 -16.87
N ALA A 236 7.88 2.64 -15.86
CA ALA A 236 6.68 2.02 -15.26
C ALA A 236 6.85 0.57 -14.79
N ASN A 237 8.04 0.18 -14.32
CA ASN A 237 8.27 -1.15 -13.75
C ASN A 237 7.97 -1.14 -12.25
N GLN A 238 7.47 -2.27 -11.75
CA GLN A 238 7.34 -2.54 -10.32
C GLN A 238 8.56 -3.33 -9.84
N VAL A 239 9.30 -2.79 -8.87
CA VAL A 239 10.58 -3.40 -8.42
C VAL A 239 10.65 -3.44 -6.90
N ARG A 240 10.34 -4.59 -6.31
CA ARG A 240 10.04 -4.73 -4.88
C ARG A 240 10.73 -5.91 -4.20
N TYR A 241 11.01 -5.82 -2.90
CA TYR A 241 11.63 -6.91 -2.13
C TYR A 241 12.98 -7.39 -2.66
N ASN A 242 13.75 -6.53 -3.33
CA ASN A 242 15.08 -6.87 -3.80
C ASN A 242 16.17 -6.32 -2.86
N GLY A 243 17.43 -6.69 -3.06
CA GLY A 243 18.54 -5.98 -2.45
C GLY A 243 18.63 -4.55 -2.99
N ASP A 244 19.10 -4.43 -4.23
CA ASP A 244 18.92 -3.22 -5.04
C ASP A 244 17.70 -3.39 -5.96
N GLY A 245 16.84 -2.39 -6.03
CA GLY A 245 15.76 -2.36 -7.02
C GLY A 245 16.36 -2.24 -8.43
N ILE A 246 16.91 -1.06 -8.75
CA ILE A 246 17.56 -0.78 -10.03
C ILE A 246 19.00 -0.35 -9.79
N LEU A 247 19.97 -1.18 -10.19
CA LEU A 247 21.41 -0.91 -10.06
C LEU A 247 22.04 -0.58 -11.42
N ILE A 248 22.54 0.64 -11.54
CA ILE A 248 23.17 1.20 -12.74
C ILE A 248 24.68 1.31 -12.50
N ASP A 249 25.46 0.50 -13.22
CA ASP A 249 26.91 0.43 -13.09
C ASP A 249 27.64 0.81 -14.39
N ALA A 250 28.57 1.75 -14.31
CA ALA A 250 29.32 2.29 -15.46
C ALA A 250 28.46 2.61 -16.70
N SER A 251 27.24 3.10 -16.48
CA SER A 251 26.19 3.20 -17.50
C SER A 251 25.60 4.61 -17.54
N SER A 252 25.63 5.23 -18.72
CA SER A 252 25.33 6.66 -18.92
C SER A 252 24.20 6.88 -19.92
N ASN A 253 23.59 8.07 -19.88
CA ASN A 253 22.52 8.48 -20.80
C ASN A 253 21.26 7.60 -20.74
N ASN A 254 20.97 6.96 -19.61
CA ASN A 254 19.76 6.17 -19.42
C ASN A 254 18.63 7.05 -18.85
N THR A 255 17.38 6.68 -19.16
CA THR A 255 16.18 7.31 -18.62
C THR A 255 15.42 6.32 -17.74
N ILE A 256 15.13 6.72 -16.50
CA ILE A 256 14.42 5.91 -15.52
C ILE A 256 13.22 6.71 -15.03
N SER A 257 12.02 6.30 -15.43
CA SER A 257 10.82 7.08 -15.14
C SER A 257 9.56 6.28 -14.83
N GLY A 258 8.68 6.83 -13.99
CA GLY A 258 7.41 6.20 -13.67
C GLY A 258 7.51 4.87 -12.91
N ASN A 259 8.71 4.46 -12.47
CA ASN A 259 8.88 3.17 -11.80
C ASN A 259 8.44 3.27 -10.33
N THR A 260 7.86 2.19 -9.84
CA THR A 260 7.49 2.03 -8.43
C THR A 260 8.44 1.04 -7.80
N ALA A 261 9.23 1.46 -6.81
CA ALA A 261 10.22 0.59 -6.18
C ALA A 261 10.20 0.70 -4.66
N TYR A 262 9.97 -0.42 -3.99
CA TYR A 262 9.69 -0.42 -2.56
C TYR A 262 10.15 -1.67 -1.84
N ASN A 263 10.32 -1.56 -0.52
CA ASN A 263 10.76 -2.67 0.32
C ASN A 263 12.07 -3.31 -0.17
N ASN A 264 12.94 -2.55 -0.85
CA ASN A 264 14.26 -3.03 -1.25
C ASN A 264 15.26 -2.81 -0.10
N SER A 265 15.97 -3.86 0.28
CA SER A 265 16.78 -3.88 1.50
C SER A 265 18.01 -2.97 1.43
N TYR A 266 18.39 -2.47 0.25
CA TYR A 266 19.51 -1.56 0.06
C TYR A 266 19.13 -0.25 -0.63
N SER A 267 18.62 -0.28 -1.87
CA SER A 267 18.18 0.94 -2.52
C SER A 267 17.06 0.71 -3.53
N ALA A 268 16.22 1.74 -3.77
CA ALA A 268 15.30 1.73 -4.89
C ALA A 268 16.07 1.90 -6.21
N ILE A 269 16.96 2.90 -6.26
CA ILE A 269 17.90 3.12 -7.36
C ILE A 269 19.32 3.36 -6.85
N ASN A 270 20.29 2.65 -7.43
CA ASN A 270 21.72 2.79 -7.16
C ASN A 270 22.49 3.14 -8.44
N LEU A 271 23.14 4.30 -8.50
CA LEU A 271 24.07 4.69 -9.57
C LEU A 271 25.50 4.65 -9.04
N ARG A 272 26.38 3.90 -9.69
CA ARG A 272 27.79 3.81 -9.29
C ARG A 272 28.78 3.76 -10.46
N LEU A 273 30.06 3.95 -10.11
CA LEU A 273 31.22 3.81 -11.00
C LEU A 273 31.09 4.63 -12.31
N SER A 274 30.92 5.94 -12.20
CA SER A 274 30.81 6.87 -13.33
C SER A 274 29.54 6.74 -14.18
N SER A 275 28.44 6.29 -13.60
CA SER A 275 27.12 6.28 -14.24
C SER A 275 26.55 7.69 -14.35
N SER A 276 26.90 8.41 -15.42
CA SER A 276 26.70 9.85 -15.54
C SER A 276 25.66 10.21 -16.61
N ASN A 277 25.13 11.44 -16.57
CA ASN A 277 24.17 11.92 -17.57
C ASN A 277 22.88 11.09 -17.65
N ASN A 278 22.45 10.46 -16.55
CA ASN A 278 21.17 9.76 -16.49
C ASN A 278 20.06 10.71 -16.02
N THR A 279 18.83 10.46 -16.46
CA THR A 279 17.64 11.24 -16.10
C THR A 279 16.68 10.33 -15.31
N LEU A 280 16.35 10.73 -14.09
CA LEU A 280 15.53 9.97 -13.14
C LEU A 280 14.33 10.80 -12.73
N TYR A 281 13.14 10.49 -13.26
CA TYR A 281 11.97 11.32 -12.99
C TYR A 281 10.63 10.61 -12.87
N GLY A 282 9.71 11.17 -12.07
CA GLY A 282 8.36 10.63 -11.95
C GLY A 282 8.29 9.26 -11.29
N ASN A 283 9.32 8.86 -10.53
CA ASN A 283 9.35 7.56 -9.86
C ASN A 283 8.77 7.66 -8.43
N THR A 284 8.21 6.56 -7.94
CA THR A 284 7.58 6.46 -6.62
C THR A 284 8.29 5.41 -5.78
N PHE A 285 8.98 5.82 -4.73
CA PHE A 285 9.77 4.95 -3.85
C PHE A 285 9.30 5.04 -2.41
N PHE A 286 9.17 3.90 -1.76
CA PHE A 286 8.85 3.84 -0.33
C PHE A 286 9.46 2.64 0.39
N ASN A 287 9.72 2.78 1.69
CA ASN A 287 10.26 1.71 2.54
C ASN A 287 11.55 1.05 2.01
N ASN A 288 12.46 1.84 1.43
CA ASN A 288 13.78 1.34 1.03
C ASN A 288 14.83 1.81 2.05
N THR A 289 15.99 1.14 2.12
CA THR A 289 17.10 1.71 2.93
C THR A 289 17.57 3.05 2.34
N ASN A 290 17.69 3.14 1.01
CA ASN A 290 17.91 4.41 0.31
C ASN A 290 16.89 4.54 -0.83
N GLY A 291 16.25 5.69 -0.99
CA GLY A 291 15.50 5.98 -2.22
C GLY A 291 16.46 6.03 -3.41
N PHE A 292 17.36 7.01 -3.40
CA PHE A 292 18.46 7.11 -4.35
C PHE A 292 19.82 6.95 -3.65
N LEU A 293 20.68 6.10 -4.19
CA LEU A 293 22.10 6.02 -3.83
C LEU A 293 22.94 6.34 -5.07
N ILE A 294 23.66 7.47 -5.06
CA ILE A 294 24.42 7.95 -6.22
C ILE A 294 25.88 8.16 -5.83
N THR A 295 26.73 7.22 -6.23
CA THR A 295 28.15 7.16 -5.84
C THR A 295 29.07 7.34 -7.04
N LEU A 296 30.07 8.23 -6.95
CA LEU A 296 31.07 8.48 -8.00
C LEU A 296 30.43 8.71 -9.39
N SER A 297 29.29 9.40 -9.43
CA SER A 297 28.44 9.52 -10.62
C SER A 297 27.96 10.96 -10.77
N ASN A 298 28.19 11.56 -11.94
CA ASN A 298 28.08 13.01 -12.12
C ASN A 298 27.05 13.39 -13.18
N ASN A 299 26.62 14.64 -13.18
CA ASN A 299 25.75 15.20 -14.23
C ASN A 299 24.41 14.46 -14.40
N ASN A 300 23.90 13.80 -13.35
CA ASN A 300 22.57 13.19 -13.39
C ASN A 300 21.49 14.19 -13.00
N GLU A 301 20.28 13.98 -13.53
CA GLU A 301 19.10 14.78 -13.22
C GLU A 301 18.09 13.95 -12.44
N VAL A 302 17.66 14.44 -11.28
CA VAL A 302 16.68 13.77 -10.39
C VAL A 302 15.53 14.73 -10.15
N SER A 303 14.35 14.46 -10.71
CA SER A 303 13.20 15.37 -10.59
C SER A 303 11.84 14.71 -10.58
N ALA A 304 10.83 15.37 -9.99
CA ALA A 304 9.45 14.86 -9.94
C ALA A 304 9.31 13.45 -9.31
N ASN A 305 10.24 13.02 -8.45
CA ASN A 305 10.15 11.73 -7.77
C ASN A 305 9.49 11.88 -6.39
N GLN A 306 8.73 10.88 -5.98
CA GLN A 306 8.21 10.75 -4.62
C GLN A 306 9.03 9.71 -3.87
N VAL A 307 9.70 10.10 -2.79
CA VAL A 307 10.54 9.21 -1.99
C VAL A 307 10.12 9.33 -0.53
N ARG A 308 9.48 8.29 -0.02
CA ARG A 308 8.84 8.28 1.29
C ARG A 308 9.37 7.14 2.16
N TYR A 309 9.29 7.28 3.48
CA TYR A 309 9.50 6.21 4.45
C TYR A 309 10.80 5.41 4.30
N SER A 310 11.81 6.00 3.65
CA SER A 310 13.13 5.39 3.49
C SER A 310 14.08 5.93 4.54
N TRP A 311 15.18 5.22 4.81
CA TRP A 311 16.16 5.73 5.78
C TRP A 311 16.88 6.97 5.23
N TRP A 312 17.37 6.90 3.99
CA TRP A 312 17.78 8.08 3.22
C TRP A 312 16.86 8.30 2.04
N GLY A 313 16.38 9.53 1.82
CA GLY A 313 15.69 9.90 0.59
C GLY A 313 16.63 9.88 -0.62
N ILE A 314 17.75 10.61 -0.51
CA ILE A 314 18.82 10.61 -1.51
C ILE A 314 20.20 10.68 -0.84
N TYR A 315 21.13 9.83 -1.28
CA TYR A 315 22.50 9.75 -0.77
C TYR A 315 23.51 9.95 -1.91
N LEU A 316 24.19 11.09 -1.94
CA LEU A 316 25.15 11.49 -2.96
C LEU A 316 26.60 11.42 -2.44
N TYR A 317 27.35 10.38 -2.83
CA TYR A 317 28.73 10.16 -2.38
C TYR A 317 29.78 10.36 -3.46
N SER A 318 30.63 11.37 -3.25
CA SER A 318 31.71 11.74 -4.18
C SER A 318 31.17 11.95 -5.60
N SER A 319 29.97 12.53 -5.68
CA SER A 319 29.17 12.76 -6.88
C SER A 319 28.90 14.25 -7.00
N SER A 320 29.12 14.85 -8.16
CA SER A 320 29.02 16.30 -8.38
C SER A 320 28.31 16.63 -9.68
N ASN A 321 27.89 17.90 -9.80
CA ASN A 321 27.13 18.44 -10.93
C ASN A 321 25.79 17.71 -11.18
N ASN A 322 25.26 16.98 -10.21
CA ASN A 322 23.91 16.44 -10.31
C ASN A 322 22.91 17.56 -10.02
N THR A 323 21.74 17.50 -10.66
CA THR A 323 20.66 18.48 -10.50
C THR A 323 19.45 17.79 -9.89
N VAL A 324 19.07 18.18 -8.67
CA VAL A 324 18.02 17.57 -7.86
C VAL A 324 16.96 18.62 -7.55
N TYR A 325 15.77 18.51 -8.13
CA TYR A 325 14.72 19.52 -7.98
C TYR A 325 13.33 18.91 -8.13
N ASN A 326 12.30 19.56 -7.58
CA ASN A 326 10.91 19.14 -7.69
C ASN A 326 10.66 17.70 -7.22
N ASN A 327 11.40 17.21 -6.22
CA ASN A 327 11.15 15.90 -5.61
C ASN A 327 10.42 16.04 -4.28
N TYR A 328 9.69 15.00 -3.88
CA TYR A 328 9.02 14.91 -2.59
C TYR A 328 9.83 13.99 -1.67
N PHE A 329 10.58 14.56 -0.72
CA PHE A 329 11.36 13.80 0.25
C PHE A 329 10.66 13.78 1.61
N GLU A 330 10.21 12.59 2.01
CA GLU A 330 9.60 12.31 3.30
C GLU A 330 10.23 11.06 3.94
N ASN A 331 11.40 11.23 4.52
CA ASN A 331 12.25 10.12 4.93
C ASN A 331 12.80 10.37 6.34
N THR A 332 13.30 9.32 6.99
CA THR A 332 13.99 9.46 8.29
C THR A 332 15.13 10.49 8.17
N LYS A 333 15.85 10.45 7.05
CA LYS A 333 16.79 11.50 6.65
C LYS A 333 16.60 11.81 5.17
N ASN A 334 16.28 13.06 4.83
CA ASN A 334 15.92 13.37 3.46
C ASN A 334 17.09 13.39 2.48
N ALA A 335 18.24 13.96 2.84
CA ALA A 335 19.40 13.99 1.94
C ALA A 335 20.75 13.89 2.66
N TRP A 336 21.72 13.26 2.00
CA TRP A 336 23.14 13.38 2.33
C TRP A 336 23.95 13.70 1.08
N ASP A 337 24.89 14.66 1.18
CA ASP A 337 25.71 15.08 0.05
C ASP A 337 27.06 15.65 0.51
N ASN A 338 28.17 15.08 0.02
CA ASN A 338 29.52 15.60 0.21
C ASN A 338 30.15 16.22 -1.06
N GLY A 339 29.43 16.19 -2.18
CA GLY A 339 29.87 16.75 -3.45
C GLY A 339 29.40 18.19 -3.65
N THR A 340 29.48 18.69 -4.89
CA THR A 340 28.93 19.98 -5.30
C THR A 340 27.79 19.73 -6.27
N ASN A 341 26.55 19.77 -5.79
CA ASN A 341 25.34 19.50 -6.57
C ASN A 341 24.37 20.68 -6.51
N LEU A 342 23.46 20.75 -7.47
CA LEU A 342 22.42 21.76 -7.55
C LEU A 342 21.11 21.18 -6.98
N TRP A 343 20.52 21.86 -6.00
CA TRP A 343 19.33 21.39 -5.26
C TRP A 343 18.04 22.15 -5.60
N ASN A 344 18.10 23.05 -6.57
CA ASN A 344 16.94 23.79 -7.07
C ASN A 344 17.21 24.36 -8.46
N LEU A 345 16.15 24.61 -9.23
CA LEU A 345 16.23 25.43 -10.44
C LEU A 345 16.04 26.91 -10.13
N THR A 346 16.21 27.75 -11.15
CA THR A 346 15.67 29.11 -11.09
C THR A 346 14.15 29.03 -11.12
N ASN A 347 13.46 29.82 -10.28
CA ASN A 347 12.00 29.87 -10.24
C ASN A 347 11.44 30.07 -11.65
N SER A 348 10.55 29.15 -12.06
CA SER A 348 9.86 29.19 -13.34
C SER A 348 8.42 28.70 -13.19
N THR A 349 7.54 29.11 -14.10
CA THR A 349 6.15 28.67 -14.11
C THR A 349 6.03 27.20 -14.51
N GLY A 350 5.30 26.40 -13.73
CA GLY A 350 5.04 24.99 -14.00
C GLY A 350 4.55 24.25 -12.76
N PRO A 351 3.70 23.22 -12.90
CA PRO A 351 3.20 22.47 -11.75
C PRO A 351 4.36 21.76 -11.04
N ASN A 352 4.42 21.92 -9.72
CA ASN A 352 5.39 21.24 -8.86
C ASN A 352 4.80 20.00 -8.17
N ILE A 353 5.66 19.20 -7.56
CA ILE A 353 5.35 17.88 -6.99
C ILE A 353 4.36 17.94 -5.80
N ILE A 354 4.14 19.12 -5.21
CA ILE A 354 3.14 19.34 -4.16
C ILE A 354 1.89 20.08 -4.67
N GLY A 355 1.72 20.18 -5.99
CA GLY A 355 0.55 20.78 -6.63
C GLY A 355 0.59 22.31 -6.80
N GLY A 356 1.69 22.97 -6.43
CA GLY A 356 1.87 24.41 -6.61
C GLY A 356 2.23 24.81 -8.05
N PRO A 357 2.06 26.09 -8.44
CA PRO A 357 2.18 26.55 -9.84
C PRO A 357 3.61 26.91 -10.28
N TYR A 358 4.60 26.79 -9.40
CA TYR A 358 5.99 27.20 -9.67
C TYR A 358 6.97 26.05 -9.43
N LEU A 359 7.88 25.84 -10.38
CA LEU A 359 9.02 24.94 -10.26
C LEU A 359 10.20 25.68 -9.61
N GLY A 360 10.85 25.02 -8.66
CA GLY A 360 11.99 25.57 -7.92
C GLY A 360 12.84 24.45 -7.31
N GLY A 361 12.82 24.33 -5.99
CA GLY A 361 13.52 23.29 -5.23
C GLY A 361 12.68 22.04 -4.99
N ASN A 362 12.95 21.36 -3.89
CA ASN A 362 12.33 20.10 -3.48
C ASN A 362 11.42 20.33 -2.26
N TYR A 363 10.47 19.42 -2.05
CA TYR A 363 9.73 19.33 -0.80
C TYR A 363 10.50 18.47 0.20
N TRP A 364 10.53 18.93 1.45
CA TRP A 364 11.28 18.34 2.54
C TRP A 364 10.36 18.20 3.76
N SER A 365 10.09 16.97 4.18
CA SER A 365 9.24 16.72 5.36
C SER A 365 9.78 17.34 6.66
N ASP A 366 11.08 17.60 6.73
CA ASP A 366 11.80 18.15 7.88
C ASP A 366 12.22 19.63 7.69
N TYR A 367 11.67 20.32 6.69
CA TYR A 367 11.89 21.75 6.54
C TYR A 367 11.07 22.55 7.57
N ALA A 368 11.77 23.12 8.55
CA ALA A 368 11.18 23.91 9.64
C ALA A 368 11.21 25.43 9.39
N GLY A 369 11.56 25.86 8.18
CA GLY A 369 11.63 27.28 7.83
C GLY A 369 10.25 27.91 7.70
N SER A 370 10.20 29.23 7.85
CA SER A 370 8.99 30.03 7.74
C SER A 370 8.60 30.29 6.28
N TYR A 371 7.30 30.43 6.05
CA TYR A 371 6.70 30.83 4.78
C TYR A 371 5.81 32.04 5.00
N THR A 372 6.17 33.18 4.40
CA THR A 372 5.62 34.50 4.73
C THR A 372 5.18 35.33 3.53
N ASN A 373 5.80 35.13 2.37
CA ASN A 373 5.60 35.96 1.18
C ASN A 373 4.55 35.40 0.20
N GLY A 374 4.22 34.13 0.34
CA GLY A 374 3.20 33.47 -0.43
C GLY A 374 3.57 32.89 -1.79
N ASP A 375 4.85 32.81 -2.13
CA ASP A 375 5.31 32.39 -3.46
C ASP A 375 5.39 30.86 -3.67
N GLY A 376 5.09 30.08 -2.63
CA GLY A 376 5.16 28.61 -2.62
C GLY A 376 6.50 28.03 -2.19
N PHE A 377 7.47 28.89 -1.83
CA PHE A 377 8.80 28.49 -1.37
C PHE A 377 9.08 29.00 0.05
N GLY A 378 9.89 28.28 0.79
CA GLY A 378 10.31 28.70 2.13
C GLY A 378 11.22 29.93 2.11
N ASP A 379 11.01 30.85 3.06
CA ASP A 379 11.71 32.16 3.12
C ASP A 379 12.95 32.15 4.02
N THR A 380 13.07 31.18 4.93
CA THR A 380 14.16 31.10 5.91
C THR A 380 14.87 29.75 5.88
N MET A 381 15.95 29.59 6.66
CA MET A 381 16.81 28.39 6.59
C MET A 381 17.34 28.12 5.17
N LEU A 382 17.66 29.18 4.42
CA LEU A 382 18.17 29.09 3.05
C LEU A 382 19.71 29.23 2.99
N PRO A 383 20.40 28.44 2.17
CA PRO A 383 19.86 27.26 1.51
C PRO A 383 19.52 26.19 2.54
N TYR A 384 18.40 25.51 2.35
CA TYR A 384 18.06 24.37 3.18
C TYR A 384 19.01 23.22 2.86
N ASN A 385 19.74 22.75 3.86
CA ASN A 385 20.84 21.81 3.68
C ASN A 385 20.60 20.47 4.38
N SER A 386 19.33 20.06 4.54
CA SER A 386 18.91 18.83 5.21
C SER A 386 19.59 18.65 6.58
N SER A 387 19.40 19.65 7.45
CA SER A 387 19.96 19.68 8.81
C SER A 387 21.50 19.51 8.86
N GLY A 388 22.20 20.07 7.88
CA GLY A 388 23.66 20.02 7.76
C GLY A 388 24.22 18.79 7.04
N ASN A 389 23.38 17.89 6.53
CA ASN A 389 23.84 16.72 5.77
C ASN A 389 24.22 17.02 4.32
N ILE A 390 23.81 18.17 3.78
CA ILE A 390 24.31 18.70 2.51
C ILE A 390 25.49 19.64 2.82
N GLN A 391 26.70 19.22 2.49
CA GLN A 391 27.94 19.89 2.90
C GLN A 391 28.24 21.14 2.09
N ASN A 392 27.94 21.13 0.78
CA ASN A 392 28.21 22.24 -0.13
C ASN A 392 26.92 22.67 -0.84
N GLY A 393 26.41 23.86 -0.51
CA GLY A 393 25.19 24.40 -1.11
C GLY A 393 23.93 24.02 -0.32
N GLY A 394 22.90 23.59 -1.04
CA GLY A 394 21.58 23.26 -0.52
C GLY A 394 20.47 23.92 -1.34
N ASP A 395 19.23 23.68 -0.94
CA ASP A 395 18.03 24.10 -1.65
C ASP A 395 17.66 25.55 -1.31
N TRP A 396 17.71 26.45 -2.29
CA TRP A 396 17.32 27.85 -2.11
C TRP A 396 15.84 28.13 -2.30
N LEU A 397 15.07 27.16 -2.81
CA LEU A 397 13.65 27.29 -3.10
C LEU A 397 12.91 26.05 -2.56
N PRO A 398 13.05 25.71 -1.27
CA PRO A 398 12.37 24.55 -0.69
C PRO A 398 10.86 24.73 -0.84
N LEU A 399 10.20 23.72 -1.40
CA LEU A 399 8.76 23.71 -1.57
C LEU A 399 8.10 23.57 -0.21
N VAL A 400 7.18 24.48 0.11
CA VAL A 400 6.41 24.44 1.35
C VAL A 400 4.95 24.24 0.97
N LYS A 401 4.30 23.22 1.53
CA LYS A 401 2.84 23.08 1.46
C LYS A 401 2.26 24.21 2.30
N PRO A 402 1.61 25.24 1.72
CA PRO A 402 0.90 26.22 2.52
C PRO A 402 -0.16 25.45 3.31
N ALA A 403 -0.39 25.80 4.59
CA ALA A 403 -1.68 25.46 5.19
C ALA A 403 -2.76 26.00 4.23
N ALA A 404 -3.74 25.17 3.85
CA ALA A 404 -4.76 25.56 2.89
C ALA A 404 -5.28 26.96 3.25
N PRO A 405 -4.98 27.99 2.45
CA PRO A 405 -5.20 29.37 2.87
C PRO A 405 -6.71 29.57 2.99
N ILE A 406 -7.18 29.86 4.21
CA ILE A 406 -8.56 30.24 4.49
C ILE A 406 -8.69 31.75 4.37
N PHE A 407 -9.78 32.25 3.79
CA PHE A 407 -10.05 33.68 3.80
C PHE A 407 -10.82 34.02 5.07
N ASP A 408 -10.15 34.51 6.10
CA ASP A 408 -10.74 34.79 7.42
C ASP A 408 -10.66 36.28 7.75
N THR A 409 -11.80 36.92 7.95
CA THR A 409 -11.83 38.31 8.42
C THR A 409 -11.45 38.42 9.90
N GLY A 410 -11.45 37.31 10.63
CA GLY A 410 -11.36 37.25 12.09
C GLY A 410 -12.68 37.59 12.76
N GLN A 411 -12.72 37.34 14.08
CA GLN A 411 -13.85 37.72 14.93
C GLN A 411 -14.09 39.23 14.92
N GLY A 412 -15.36 39.62 14.89
CA GLY A 412 -15.80 40.99 15.08
C GLY A 412 -16.07 41.27 16.55
N THR A 413 -15.91 42.52 16.98
CA THR A 413 -16.21 42.92 18.36
C THR A 413 -17.59 43.54 18.52
N TYR A 414 -18.31 43.77 17.42
CA TYR A 414 -19.61 44.42 17.42
C TYR A 414 -20.71 43.46 16.93
N PRO A 415 -21.83 43.32 17.66
CA PRO A 415 -23.02 42.66 17.14
C PRO A 415 -23.68 43.54 16.08
N SER A 416 -24.12 42.95 14.96
CA SER A 416 -24.99 43.64 13.99
C SER A 416 -26.42 43.10 14.03
N ILE A 417 -27.36 43.88 13.50
CA ILE A 417 -28.70 43.38 13.18
C ILE A 417 -28.66 42.70 11.80
N SER A 418 -29.67 41.88 11.48
CA SER A 418 -29.78 41.27 10.14
C SER A 418 -29.76 42.32 9.04
N GLY A 419 -29.17 42.01 7.90
CA GLY A 419 -29.09 42.95 6.79
C GLY A 419 -28.32 42.39 5.60
N THR A 420 -28.08 43.25 4.60
CA THR A 420 -27.40 42.88 3.36
C THR A 420 -26.06 43.60 3.28
N HIS A 421 -24.97 42.83 3.33
CA HIS A 421 -23.61 43.32 3.10
C HIS A 421 -23.26 43.18 1.61
N ASN A 422 -22.73 44.24 1.02
CA ASN A 422 -22.19 44.29 -0.33
C ASN A 422 -20.75 44.78 -0.29
N GLY A 423 -19.89 44.14 -1.06
CA GLY A 423 -18.51 44.57 -1.21
C GLY A 423 -17.72 43.73 -2.19
N THR A 424 -16.41 43.78 -2.03
CA THR A 424 -15.45 43.00 -2.82
C THR A 424 -14.47 42.26 -1.93
N ILE A 425 -14.08 41.08 -2.38
CA ILE A 425 -13.02 40.22 -1.82
C ILE A 425 -11.94 40.06 -2.89
N THR A 426 -10.70 40.26 -2.51
CA THR A 426 -9.53 40.02 -3.36
C THR A 426 -8.54 39.14 -2.60
N PRO A 427 -8.49 37.83 -2.91
CA PRO A 427 -7.55 36.92 -2.27
C PRO A 427 -6.10 37.26 -2.62
N SER A 428 -5.18 37.06 -1.68
CA SER A 428 -3.73 37.09 -1.96
C SER A 428 -3.21 35.71 -2.42
N TYR A 429 -4.01 34.66 -2.23
CA TYR A 429 -3.73 33.26 -2.55
C TYR A 429 -4.93 32.62 -3.23
N ASP A 430 -4.75 31.50 -3.92
CA ASP A 430 -5.87 30.67 -4.33
C ASP A 430 -6.55 30.08 -3.09
N ILE A 431 -7.80 30.49 -2.85
CA ILE A 431 -8.59 30.03 -1.70
C ILE A 431 -9.57 28.97 -2.20
N ASN A 432 -9.41 27.73 -1.73
CA ASN A 432 -10.40 26.68 -1.92
C ASN A 432 -11.56 26.90 -0.95
N VAL A 433 -12.75 27.11 -1.50
CA VAL A 433 -13.96 27.41 -0.74
C VAL A 433 -15.01 26.35 -1.03
N SER A 434 -15.48 25.68 0.02
CA SER A 434 -16.74 24.92 -0.01
C SER A 434 -17.71 25.41 1.06
N LYS A 435 -17.27 26.31 1.95
CA LYS A 435 -18.04 26.76 3.10
C LYS A 435 -17.80 28.23 3.42
N LEU A 436 -18.85 28.92 3.85
CA LEU A 436 -18.79 30.22 4.52
C LEU A 436 -19.24 30.05 5.98
N TYR A 437 -18.33 30.30 6.91
CA TYR A 437 -18.61 30.41 8.33
C TYR A 437 -18.88 31.87 8.71
N THR A 438 -19.87 32.10 9.56
CA THR A 438 -20.22 33.41 10.12
C THR A 438 -19.91 33.42 11.62
N TYR A 439 -19.13 34.39 12.09
CA TYR A 439 -18.89 34.54 13.52
C TYR A 439 -20.15 35.08 14.21
N SER A 440 -20.74 34.29 15.10
CA SER A 440 -21.93 34.69 15.86
C SER A 440 -21.57 35.32 17.20
N CYS A 441 -22.42 36.21 17.72
CA CYS A 441 -22.27 36.66 19.10
C CYS A 441 -22.64 35.52 20.07
N PRO A 442 -21.88 35.30 21.16
CA PRO A 442 -22.15 34.22 22.11
C PRO A 442 -23.61 34.21 22.60
N GLY A 443 -24.26 33.04 22.56
CA GLY A 443 -25.66 32.88 22.99
C GLY A 443 -26.72 33.43 22.04
N THR A 444 -26.33 33.85 20.82
CA THR A 444 -27.26 34.33 19.78
C THR A 444 -27.37 33.34 18.62
N GLY A 445 -28.25 33.63 17.66
CA GLY A 445 -28.45 32.85 16.43
C GLY A 445 -27.86 33.50 15.19
N GLY A 446 -26.77 34.27 15.27
CA GLY A 446 -26.21 35.05 14.14
C GLY A 446 -25.58 34.22 13.02
N HIS A 447 -26.19 34.22 11.83
CA HIS A 447 -25.82 33.40 10.67
C HIS A 447 -25.86 34.19 9.36
N THR A 448 -25.46 33.53 8.28
CA THR A 448 -25.71 34.00 6.91
C THR A 448 -26.94 33.27 6.35
N GLU A 449 -27.93 34.02 5.85
CA GLU A 449 -29.13 33.50 5.18
C GLU A 449 -28.87 33.21 3.68
N TYR A 450 -28.02 34.02 3.05
CA TYR A 450 -27.68 33.88 1.64
C TYR A 450 -26.32 34.50 1.35
N VAL A 451 -25.53 33.85 0.50
CA VAL A 451 -24.31 34.42 -0.05
C VAL A 451 -24.33 34.31 -1.57
N ARG A 452 -23.79 35.34 -2.22
CA ARG A 452 -23.38 35.31 -3.62
C ARG A 452 -21.98 35.87 -3.74
N ILE A 453 -21.12 35.20 -4.50
CA ILE A 453 -19.79 35.71 -4.88
C ILE A 453 -19.69 35.64 -6.41
N TRP A 454 -19.24 36.71 -7.07
CA TRP A 454 -19.17 36.77 -8.53
C TRP A 454 -18.06 37.67 -9.05
N ASN A 455 -17.64 37.46 -10.30
CA ASN A 455 -16.69 38.35 -10.98
C ASN A 455 -17.33 39.05 -12.19
N ILE A 456 -16.57 39.92 -12.83
CA ILE A 456 -17.03 40.71 -13.99
C ILE A 456 -17.17 39.89 -15.28
N THR A 457 -16.68 38.65 -15.32
CA THR A 457 -16.71 37.78 -16.51
C THR A 457 -17.98 36.93 -16.57
N GLY A 458 -18.86 37.01 -15.56
CA GLY A 458 -20.12 36.29 -15.49
C GLY A 458 -20.08 35.03 -14.61
N TRP A 459 -18.91 34.66 -14.08
CA TRP A 459 -18.82 33.58 -13.08
C TRP A 459 -19.45 34.05 -11.77
N ASN A 460 -20.27 33.18 -11.17
CA ASN A 460 -20.84 33.41 -9.85
C ASN A 460 -21.20 32.10 -9.16
N VAL A 461 -21.17 32.14 -7.84
CA VAL A 461 -21.58 31.06 -6.94
C VAL A 461 -22.53 31.62 -5.90
N THR A 462 -23.46 30.78 -5.47
CA THR A 462 -24.45 31.13 -4.45
C THR A 462 -24.60 30.00 -3.47
N ALA A 463 -25.00 30.32 -2.24
CA ALA A 463 -25.47 29.34 -1.28
C ALA A 463 -26.55 29.97 -0.41
N THR A 464 -27.50 29.16 0.04
CA THR A 464 -28.68 29.60 0.79
C THR A 464 -28.82 28.79 2.07
N TRP A 465 -29.25 29.45 3.13
CA TRP A 465 -29.40 28.85 4.44
C TRP A 465 -30.61 27.91 4.49
N ASN A 466 -30.42 26.75 5.09
CA ASN A 466 -31.43 25.69 5.18
C ASN A 466 -32.09 25.62 6.58
N GLY A 467 -32.00 26.70 7.36
CA GLY A 467 -32.56 26.79 8.70
C GLY A 467 -31.59 26.37 9.81
N TYR A 468 -32.08 26.36 11.05
CA TYR A 468 -31.30 25.99 12.25
C TYR A 468 -31.09 24.47 12.38
N THR A 469 -30.50 23.86 11.37
CA THR A 469 -30.12 22.44 11.36
C THR A 469 -28.60 22.31 11.35
N GLY A 470 -28.03 21.51 12.25
CA GLY A 470 -26.58 21.30 12.34
C GLY A 470 -25.82 22.55 12.81
N ASP A 471 -24.62 22.76 12.27
CA ASP A 471 -23.82 23.96 12.50
C ASP A 471 -24.36 25.14 11.68
N TRP A 472 -25.34 25.82 12.25
CA TRP A 472 -26.12 26.88 11.62
C TRP A 472 -25.32 28.17 11.35
N CYS A 473 -24.14 28.33 11.94
CA CYS A 473 -23.20 29.42 11.62
C CYS A 473 -22.57 29.25 10.23
N ASN A 474 -22.79 28.08 9.61
CA ASN A 474 -22.02 27.58 8.51
C ASN A 474 -22.93 27.33 7.31
N LEU A 475 -22.51 27.83 6.15
CA LEU A 475 -23.29 27.82 4.93
C LEU A 475 -22.44 27.16 3.83
N THR A 476 -22.90 26.02 3.34
CA THR A 476 -22.17 25.18 2.38
C THR A 476 -22.58 25.52 0.95
N PHE A 477 -21.61 25.58 0.04
CA PHE A 477 -21.87 25.75 -1.39
C PHE A 477 -22.13 24.40 -2.06
N ASP A 478 -22.99 24.40 -3.09
CA ASP A 478 -23.36 23.16 -3.81
C ASP A 478 -22.13 22.49 -4.43
N GLU A 479 -21.16 23.28 -4.91
CA GLU A 479 -19.91 22.82 -5.47
C GLU A 479 -18.75 23.64 -4.90
N PRO A 480 -17.61 23.01 -4.54
CA PRO A 480 -16.41 23.73 -4.15
C PRO A 480 -15.86 24.56 -5.31
N PHE A 481 -15.24 25.69 -5.01
CA PHE A 481 -14.64 26.57 -6.01
C PHE A 481 -13.36 27.23 -5.51
N ILE A 482 -12.56 27.73 -6.45
CA ILE A 482 -11.34 28.49 -6.17
C ILE A 482 -11.63 29.98 -6.34
N LEU A 483 -11.34 30.77 -5.32
CA LEU A 483 -11.12 32.21 -5.50
C LEU A 483 -9.65 32.44 -5.82
N SER A 484 -9.36 32.81 -7.06
CA SER A 484 -7.99 32.94 -7.55
C SER A 484 -7.27 34.14 -6.95
N ALA A 485 -5.99 33.95 -6.63
CA ALA A 485 -5.11 35.00 -6.14
C ALA A 485 -5.15 36.24 -7.07
N GLY A 486 -5.21 37.43 -6.46
CA GLY A 486 -5.23 38.72 -7.15
C GLY A 486 -6.52 39.05 -7.91
N THR A 487 -7.47 38.11 -8.02
CA THR A 487 -8.75 38.36 -8.69
C THR A 487 -9.72 39.01 -7.73
N THR A 488 -10.34 40.11 -8.14
CA THR A 488 -11.36 40.78 -7.33
C THR A 488 -12.74 40.22 -7.64
N TYR A 489 -13.41 39.73 -6.60
CA TYR A 489 -14.77 39.21 -6.64
C TYR A 489 -15.69 40.15 -5.89
N ASN A 490 -16.88 40.39 -6.43
CA ASN A 490 -17.95 41.04 -5.68
C ASN A 490 -18.63 40.00 -4.79
N TYR A 491 -19.13 40.44 -3.63
CA TYR A 491 -19.96 39.62 -2.77
C TYR A 491 -21.23 40.35 -2.35
N THR A 492 -22.28 39.55 -2.12
CA THR A 492 -23.48 39.92 -1.39
C THR A 492 -23.69 38.86 -0.32
N ILE A 493 -23.74 39.27 0.94
CA ILE A 493 -23.98 38.38 2.09
C ILE A 493 -25.19 38.95 2.84
N ILE A 494 -26.27 38.18 2.90
CA ILE A 494 -27.45 38.50 3.69
C ILE A 494 -27.33 37.75 5.01
N THR A 495 -27.33 38.49 6.12
CA THR A 495 -27.18 37.91 7.45
C THR A 495 -28.48 37.91 8.23
N GLY A 496 -28.65 36.88 9.07
CA GLY A 496 -29.68 36.82 10.10
C GLY A 496 -29.35 37.70 11.31
N SER A 497 -30.12 37.60 12.39
CA SER A 497 -29.93 38.50 13.55
C SER A 497 -28.68 38.14 14.39
N TYR A 498 -27.87 39.14 14.74
CA TYR A 498 -26.71 39.07 15.66
C TYR A 498 -25.42 38.37 15.19
N PRO A 499 -25.02 38.43 13.91
CA PRO A 499 -23.64 38.09 13.55
C PRO A 499 -22.69 39.20 14.03
N GLN A 500 -21.44 38.84 14.23
CA GLN A 500 -20.38 39.80 14.48
C GLN A 500 -20.04 40.55 13.18
N ILE A 501 -19.60 41.79 13.33
CA ILE A 501 -19.04 42.61 12.26
C ILE A 501 -17.69 43.18 12.67
N VAL A 502 -16.89 43.49 11.66
CA VAL A 502 -15.68 44.28 11.79
C VAL A 502 -16.00 45.72 11.35
N HIS A 503 -15.83 46.67 12.27
CA HIS A 503 -16.23 48.07 12.07
C HIS A 503 -15.15 48.89 11.31
N GLU A 504 -14.85 48.48 10.08
CA GLU A 504 -13.86 49.06 9.18
C GLU A 504 -14.41 49.16 7.74
N ARG A 505 -13.99 50.15 6.95
CA ARG A 505 -14.38 50.22 5.51
C ARG A 505 -13.71 49.13 4.68
N THR A 506 -12.47 48.82 5.04
CA THR A 506 -11.55 47.96 4.29
C THR A 506 -10.69 47.22 5.31
N ARG A 507 -10.50 45.92 5.11
CA ARG A 507 -9.70 45.08 5.99
C ARG A 507 -8.75 44.22 5.18
N GLU A 508 -7.48 44.34 5.53
CA GLU A 508 -6.46 43.38 5.13
C GLU A 508 -6.51 42.20 6.09
N THR A 509 -6.57 41.00 5.52
CA THR A 509 -6.53 39.72 6.24
C THR A 509 -5.19 39.05 5.97
N ALA A 510 -4.91 37.92 6.63
CA ALA A 510 -3.71 37.15 6.36
C ALA A 510 -3.62 36.66 4.88
N HIS A 511 -4.76 36.42 4.22
CA HIS A 511 -4.80 35.80 2.89
C HIS A 511 -5.58 36.60 1.84
N GLY A 512 -5.68 37.92 2.01
CA GLY A 512 -6.34 38.80 1.06
C GLY A 512 -6.99 40.00 1.69
N TRP A 513 -7.85 40.66 0.93
CA TRP A 513 -8.47 41.92 1.32
C TRP A 513 -9.98 41.88 1.10
N ILE A 514 -10.73 42.54 1.98
CA ILE A 514 -12.18 42.70 1.88
C ILE A 514 -12.58 44.15 2.16
N ASN A 515 -13.63 44.65 1.50
CA ASN A 515 -14.27 45.91 1.88
C ASN A 515 -15.77 45.77 2.10
N CYS A 516 -16.35 46.80 2.72
CA CYS A 516 -17.78 47.04 2.75
C CYS A 516 -18.07 48.22 1.82
N THR A 517 -18.66 47.95 0.65
CA THR A 517 -19.17 49.01 -0.22
C THR A 517 -20.50 49.55 0.27
N GLU A 518 -21.30 48.71 0.94
CA GLU A 518 -22.59 49.07 1.52
C GLU A 518 -23.04 47.93 2.45
N PHE A 519 -23.57 48.27 3.62
CA PHE A 519 -24.37 47.37 4.45
C PHE A 519 -25.71 48.04 4.72
N VAL A 520 -26.81 47.40 4.31
CA VAL A 520 -28.17 47.87 4.59
C VAL A 520 -28.77 47.03 5.70
N ASP A 521 -29.00 47.64 6.84
CA ASP A 521 -29.57 46.99 8.01
C ASP A 521 -31.07 46.68 7.83
N ALA A 522 -31.66 45.84 8.67
CA ALA A 522 -33.09 45.49 8.60
C ALA A 522 -34.06 46.67 8.76
N ASN A 523 -33.60 47.84 9.21
CA ASN A 523 -34.38 49.07 9.29
C ASN A 523 -34.22 49.96 8.03
N GLY A 524 -33.42 49.53 7.05
CA GLY A 524 -33.11 50.29 5.84
C GLY A 524 -32.03 51.35 6.02
N LYS A 525 -31.23 51.29 7.09
CA LYS A 525 -30.12 52.21 7.31
C LYS A 525 -28.86 51.69 6.63
N GLU A 526 -28.19 52.57 5.88
CA GLU A 526 -26.93 52.27 5.19
C GLU A 526 -25.71 52.55 6.06
N HIS A 527 -24.74 51.63 5.98
CA HIS A 527 -23.43 51.68 6.61
C HIS A 527 -22.36 51.36 5.56
N TYR A 528 -21.16 51.90 5.73
CA TYR A 528 -20.07 51.78 4.73
C TYR A 528 -18.78 51.22 5.33
N ASP A 529 -18.85 50.82 6.60
CA ASP A 529 -17.74 50.38 7.45
C ASP A 529 -18.12 49.15 8.27
N TRP A 530 -19.09 48.36 7.82
CA TRP A 530 -19.61 47.19 8.53
C TRP A 530 -19.28 45.93 7.71
N ILE A 531 -18.01 45.53 7.75
CA ILE A 531 -17.55 44.30 7.09
C ILE A 531 -18.12 43.09 7.86
N PRO A 532 -18.72 42.10 7.18
CA PRO A 532 -19.22 40.91 7.86
C PRO A 532 -18.06 40.11 8.45
N ALA A 533 -18.17 39.63 9.69
CA ALA A 533 -17.17 38.75 10.28
C ALA A 533 -17.41 37.32 9.78
N ILE A 534 -16.62 36.89 8.79
CA ILE A 534 -16.78 35.62 8.08
C ILE A 534 -15.45 34.90 7.89
N ARG A 535 -15.54 33.61 7.59
CA ARG A 535 -14.43 32.80 7.09
C ARG A 535 -14.89 31.98 5.88
N LEU A 536 -14.14 32.03 4.79
CA LEU A 536 -14.29 31.13 3.64
C LEU A 536 -13.24 30.03 3.77
N GLU A 537 -13.69 28.78 3.78
CA GLU A 537 -12.83 27.63 4.01
C GLU A 537 -13.29 26.39 3.22
N VAL A 538 -12.44 25.38 3.22
CA VAL A 538 -12.76 24.05 2.70
C VAL A 538 -13.27 23.16 3.83
N GLU A 539 -14.27 22.35 3.53
CA GLU A 539 -14.83 21.40 4.48
C GLU A 539 -13.82 20.29 4.82
N GLU A 540 -13.58 20.08 6.10
CA GLU A 540 -12.74 18.99 6.62
C GLU A 540 -13.36 17.62 6.34
N ILE A 541 -12.50 16.61 6.18
CA ILE A 541 -12.91 15.21 6.16
C ILE A 541 -13.14 14.76 7.59
N LYS A 542 -14.38 14.43 7.93
CA LYS A 542 -14.76 13.94 9.25
C LYS A 542 -14.76 12.42 9.28
N ILE A 543 -13.93 11.84 10.14
CA ILE A 543 -13.89 10.39 10.38
C ILE A 543 -14.43 10.10 11.77
N GLY A 544 -15.47 9.28 11.86
CA GLY A 544 -16.03 8.83 13.13
C GLY A 544 -15.27 7.62 13.66
N ILE A 545 -14.64 7.76 14.83
CA ILE A 545 -13.94 6.67 15.50
C ILE A 545 -14.90 5.98 16.47
N VAL A 546 -15.35 4.78 16.12
CA VAL A 546 -16.28 3.98 16.92
C VAL A 546 -15.48 3.10 17.88
N ALA A 547 -15.45 3.46 19.16
CA ALA A 547 -14.61 2.80 20.15
C ALA A 547 -15.27 2.76 21.54
N PRO A 548 -14.99 1.73 22.37
CA PRO A 548 -15.47 1.68 23.74
C PRO A 548 -14.63 2.62 24.63
N LEU A 549 -14.91 3.92 24.64
CA LEU A 549 -14.13 4.91 25.42
C LEU A 549 -14.46 4.89 26.92
N THR A 550 -15.60 4.32 27.28
CA THR A 550 -16.00 4.00 28.66
C THR A 550 -16.46 2.55 28.79
N GLY A 551 -16.73 2.11 30.02
CA GLY A 551 -17.10 0.73 30.32
C GLY A 551 -15.89 -0.18 30.50
N GLY A 552 -16.12 -1.50 30.47
CA GLY A 552 -15.12 -2.52 30.79
C GLY A 552 -13.97 -2.66 29.79
N MET A 553 -14.08 -2.05 28.59
CA MET A 553 -13.09 -2.14 27.51
C MET A 553 -12.42 -0.78 27.22
N ASN A 554 -12.45 0.15 28.17
CA ASN A 554 -11.99 1.53 27.97
C ASN A 554 -10.50 1.68 27.65
N ILE A 555 -9.66 0.74 28.09
CA ILE A 555 -8.22 0.75 27.81
C ILE A 555 -8.01 0.58 26.30
N THR A 556 -8.56 -0.47 25.70
CA THR A 556 -8.50 -0.72 24.25
C THR A 556 -9.18 0.41 23.47
N GLY A 557 -10.34 0.91 23.91
CA GLY A 557 -10.97 2.05 23.23
C GLY A 557 -10.12 3.34 23.27
N THR A 558 -9.39 3.57 24.36
CA THR A 558 -8.43 4.68 24.45
C THR A 558 -7.26 4.49 23.49
N ASP A 559 -6.75 3.26 23.37
CA ASP A 559 -5.69 2.90 22.42
C ASP A 559 -6.13 3.11 20.96
N MET A 560 -7.35 2.67 20.60
CA MET A 560 -7.97 2.94 19.29
C MET A 560 -8.01 4.44 18.97
N TRP A 561 -8.48 5.27 19.92
CA TRP A 561 -8.53 6.71 19.72
C TRP A 561 -7.14 7.32 19.53
N ARG A 562 -6.13 6.85 20.27
CA ARG A 562 -4.75 7.33 20.16
C ARG A 562 -4.13 6.95 18.81
N GLY A 563 -4.28 5.70 18.37
CA GLY A 563 -3.84 5.26 17.05
C GLY A 563 -4.45 6.12 15.93
N ALA A 564 -5.76 6.36 15.99
CA ALA A 564 -6.45 7.24 15.04
C ALA A 564 -5.89 8.68 15.06
N VAL A 565 -5.67 9.25 16.25
CA VAL A 565 -5.12 10.61 16.41
C VAL A 565 -3.74 10.72 15.79
N LEU A 566 -2.86 9.73 16.02
CA LEU A 566 -1.51 9.74 15.45
C LEU A 566 -1.57 9.75 13.91
N ALA A 567 -2.36 8.84 13.32
CA ALA A 567 -2.55 8.79 11.87
C ALA A 567 -3.09 10.10 11.30
N ALA A 568 -4.14 10.66 11.90
CA ALA A 568 -4.74 11.91 11.43
C ALA A 568 -3.77 13.09 11.54
N GLU A 569 -2.92 13.13 12.56
CA GLU A 569 -1.92 14.18 12.73
C GLU A 569 -0.79 14.08 11.70
N GLU A 570 -0.29 12.87 11.44
CA GLU A 570 0.68 12.61 10.39
C GLU A 570 0.12 13.00 9.01
N ILE A 571 -1.07 12.52 8.66
CA ILE A 571 -1.73 12.86 7.38
C ILE A 571 -1.93 14.38 7.25
N ASN A 572 -2.37 15.03 8.32
CA ASN A 572 -2.54 16.48 8.32
C ASN A 572 -1.20 17.24 8.22
N ALA A 573 -0.13 16.76 8.86
CA ALA A 573 1.21 17.31 8.73
C ALA A 573 1.76 17.13 7.31
N MET A 574 1.36 16.06 6.63
CA MET A 574 1.59 15.82 5.20
C MET A 574 0.71 16.69 4.29
N GLY A 575 -0.06 17.65 4.81
CA GLY A 575 -0.91 18.54 4.02
C GLY A 575 -2.36 18.08 3.84
N GLY A 576 -2.75 16.97 4.50
CA GLY A 576 -4.09 16.42 4.41
C GLY A 576 -4.28 15.49 3.20
N VAL A 577 -5.53 15.20 2.90
CA VAL A 577 -5.97 14.31 1.81
C VAL A 577 -6.29 15.14 0.58
N ASN A 578 -5.79 14.75 -0.59
CA ASN A 578 -6.07 15.46 -1.82
C ASN A 578 -7.43 15.04 -2.41
N VAL A 579 -8.42 15.92 -2.35
CA VAL A 579 -9.77 15.66 -2.90
C VAL A 579 -9.95 16.46 -4.19
N ASN A 580 -9.68 15.83 -5.33
CA ASN A 580 -9.77 16.45 -6.67
C ASN A 580 -8.93 17.74 -6.81
N GLY A 581 -7.65 17.67 -6.40
CA GLY A 581 -6.71 18.79 -6.44
C GLY A 581 -6.82 19.75 -5.24
N VAL A 582 -7.71 19.46 -4.29
CA VAL A 582 -7.96 20.29 -3.12
C VAL A 582 -7.53 19.56 -1.83
N PRO A 583 -6.46 19.99 -1.16
CA PRO A 583 -6.03 19.38 0.11
C PRO A 583 -7.06 19.67 1.21
N ARG A 584 -7.52 18.61 1.89
CA ARG A 584 -8.48 18.68 3.00
C ARG A 584 -7.91 18.00 4.24
N ARG A 585 -8.07 18.64 5.39
CA ARG A 585 -7.63 18.08 6.67
C ARG A 585 -8.59 17.00 7.18
N ILE A 586 -8.05 16.00 7.87
CA ILE A 586 -8.82 15.02 8.63
C ILE A 586 -9.15 15.60 10.00
N ARG A 587 -10.42 15.51 10.38
CA ARG A 587 -10.94 15.76 11.72
C ARG A 587 -11.58 14.49 12.26
N LEU A 588 -11.08 14.02 13.39
CA LEU A 588 -11.65 12.86 14.07
C LEU A 588 -12.83 13.25 14.97
N VAL A 589 -13.83 12.38 15.06
CA VAL A 589 -14.97 12.53 15.96
C VAL A 589 -15.16 11.25 16.76
N GLN A 590 -15.27 11.37 18.09
CA GLN A 590 -15.43 10.22 18.98
C GLN A 590 -16.87 9.68 18.96
N GLY A 591 -17.01 8.37 18.74
CA GLY A 591 -18.23 7.59 19.00
C GLY A 591 -17.98 6.61 20.13
N ASN A 592 -18.41 6.96 21.35
CA ASN A 592 -18.22 6.12 22.52
C ASN A 592 -19.32 5.05 22.62
N THR A 593 -18.95 3.78 22.48
CA THR A 593 -19.92 2.67 22.55
C THR A 593 -20.30 2.24 23.97
N ASP A 594 -19.61 2.76 25.00
CA ASP A 594 -19.75 2.37 26.40
C ASP A 594 -19.63 0.84 26.64
N SER A 595 -18.91 0.15 25.75
CA SER A 595 -18.79 -1.31 25.74
C SER A 595 -20.13 -2.06 25.64
N SER A 596 -21.16 -1.46 25.04
CA SER A 596 -22.52 -2.04 24.94
C SER A 596 -23.13 -1.86 23.54
N ALA A 597 -24.07 -2.74 23.16
CA ALA A 597 -24.76 -2.63 21.87
C ALA A 597 -25.66 -1.38 21.78
N GLU A 598 -26.29 -1.00 22.88
CA GLU A 598 -27.15 0.20 22.96
C GLU A 598 -26.31 1.48 22.80
N GLY A 599 -25.18 1.56 23.51
CA GLY A 599 -24.24 2.67 23.38
C GLY A 599 -23.60 2.74 21.99
N GLY A 600 -23.29 1.59 21.37
CA GLY A 600 -22.81 1.53 19.98
C GLY A 600 -23.81 2.10 18.97
N ILE A 601 -25.07 1.66 19.04
CA ILE A 601 -26.16 2.18 18.18
C ILE A 601 -26.32 3.70 18.36
N GLU A 602 -26.31 4.20 19.60
CA GLU A 602 -26.41 5.63 19.90
C GLU A 602 -25.22 6.40 19.32
N ALA A 603 -24.00 5.92 19.56
CA ALA A 603 -22.78 6.56 19.09
C ALA A 603 -22.72 6.64 17.57
N VAL A 604 -22.98 5.53 16.86
CA VAL A 604 -22.96 5.49 15.40
C VAL A 604 -24.07 6.35 14.81
N THR A 605 -25.28 6.32 15.40
CA THR A 605 -26.37 7.19 14.97
C THR A 605 -25.97 8.65 15.09
N LYS A 606 -25.43 9.07 16.25
CA LYS A 606 -24.99 10.45 16.48
C LYS A 606 -23.90 10.87 15.50
N LEU A 607 -22.87 10.04 15.29
CA LEU A 607 -21.79 10.31 14.35
C LEU A 607 -22.33 10.60 12.94
N ILE A 608 -23.31 9.82 12.50
CA ILE A 608 -23.89 9.95 11.16
C ILE A 608 -24.89 11.12 11.09
N THR A 609 -25.83 11.22 12.04
CA THR A 609 -26.97 12.13 11.93
C THR A 609 -26.69 13.52 12.46
N GLU A 610 -25.83 13.67 13.45
CA GLU A 610 -25.49 14.95 14.08
C GLU A 610 -24.11 15.45 13.65
N ASP A 611 -23.08 14.61 13.81
CA ASP A 611 -21.69 15.02 13.54
C ASP A 611 -21.37 15.04 12.02
N LYS A 612 -22.19 14.34 11.23
CA LYS A 612 -22.12 14.23 9.77
C LYS A 612 -20.76 13.71 9.28
N VAL A 613 -20.29 12.62 9.87
CA VAL A 613 -19.04 11.98 9.43
C VAL A 613 -19.13 11.47 7.98
N ASN A 614 -18.00 11.50 7.28
CA ASN A 614 -17.88 11.00 5.92
C ASN A 614 -17.78 9.47 5.90
N LEU A 615 -17.06 8.89 6.86
CA LEU A 615 -16.98 7.45 7.08
C LEU A 615 -16.77 7.11 8.57
N LEU A 616 -16.82 5.82 8.88
CA LEU A 616 -16.56 5.26 10.20
C LEU A 616 -15.31 4.38 10.18
N VAL A 617 -14.50 4.45 11.23
CA VAL A 617 -13.35 3.56 11.49
C VAL A 617 -13.45 3.05 12.92
N GLY A 618 -13.14 1.79 13.17
CA GLY A 618 -13.12 1.22 14.52
C GLY A 618 -13.98 -0.02 14.65
N GLY A 619 -14.74 -0.14 15.75
CA GLY A 619 -15.53 -1.32 16.06
C GLY A 619 -14.66 -2.46 16.64
N TYR A 620 -14.84 -2.73 17.94
CA TYR A 620 -14.03 -3.70 18.68
C TYR A 620 -14.80 -4.99 19.01
N SER A 621 -15.82 -4.92 19.86
CA SER A 621 -16.59 -6.12 20.22
C SER A 621 -17.49 -6.58 19.07
N SER A 622 -17.39 -7.85 18.68
CA SER A 622 -18.24 -8.42 17.61
C SER A 622 -19.74 -8.26 17.86
N ASN A 623 -20.19 -8.34 19.12
CA ASN A 623 -21.58 -8.12 19.48
C ASN A 623 -22.04 -6.67 19.27
N VAL A 624 -21.16 -5.71 19.58
CA VAL A 624 -21.46 -4.28 19.45
C VAL A 624 -21.40 -3.89 17.97
N THR A 625 -20.30 -4.23 17.27
CA THR A 625 -20.13 -3.92 15.85
C THR A 625 -21.20 -4.57 14.97
N TYR A 626 -21.70 -5.77 15.34
CA TYR A 626 -22.83 -6.40 14.66
C TYR A 626 -24.12 -5.58 14.72
N ALA A 627 -24.35 -4.85 15.83
CA ALA A 627 -25.49 -3.95 15.99
C ALA A 627 -25.25 -2.62 15.26
N ASP A 628 -24.05 -2.07 15.40
CA ASP A 628 -23.60 -0.82 14.77
C ASP A 628 -23.66 -0.89 13.24
N SER A 629 -23.32 -2.05 12.67
CA SER A 629 -23.28 -2.25 11.22
C SER A 629 -24.65 -2.05 10.57
N VAL A 630 -25.73 -2.38 11.27
CA VAL A 630 -27.10 -2.15 10.79
C VAL A 630 -27.37 -0.65 10.62
N VAL A 631 -26.90 0.17 11.55
CA VAL A 631 -27.06 1.63 11.48
C VAL A 631 -26.22 2.20 10.34
N ALA A 632 -24.94 1.82 10.24
CA ALA A 632 -24.04 2.29 9.18
C ALA A 632 -24.59 1.97 7.78
N VAL A 633 -25.06 0.75 7.57
CA VAL A 633 -25.65 0.29 6.29
C VAL A 633 -26.95 1.02 5.97
N ASN A 634 -27.87 1.17 6.94
CA ASN A 634 -29.14 1.88 6.71
C ASN A 634 -28.94 3.33 6.24
N TYR A 635 -27.88 3.99 6.72
CA TYR A 635 -27.51 5.35 6.32
C TYR A 635 -26.48 5.41 5.18
N HIS A 636 -26.09 4.27 4.60
CA HIS A 636 -25.13 4.18 3.49
C HIS A 636 -23.78 4.85 3.82
N VAL A 637 -23.26 4.59 5.03
CA VAL A 637 -21.97 5.11 5.49
C VAL A 637 -20.94 3.99 5.53
N PRO A 638 -19.84 4.09 4.76
CA PRO A 638 -18.75 3.11 4.81
C PRO A 638 -18.19 2.98 6.22
N PHE A 639 -17.95 1.75 6.64
CA PHE A 639 -17.39 1.42 7.95
C PHE A 639 -16.21 0.46 7.80
N ILE A 640 -15.01 0.97 8.07
CA ILE A 640 -13.78 0.19 8.18
C ILE A 640 -13.69 -0.38 9.60
N ILE A 641 -13.86 -1.68 9.72
CA ILE A 641 -13.90 -2.43 10.97
C ILE A 641 -12.49 -2.91 11.32
N THR A 642 -11.98 -2.55 12.49
CA THR A 642 -10.56 -2.75 12.85
C THR A 642 -10.31 -3.70 14.02
N GLY A 643 -11.36 -4.20 14.68
CA GLY A 643 -11.20 -5.15 15.79
C GLY A 643 -12.29 -6.21 15.98
N ALA A 644 -13.40 -6.17 15.22
CA ALA A 644 -14.52 -7.10 15.40
C ALA A 644 -14.43 -8.32 14.49
N SER A 645 -13.61 -9.30 14.88
CA SER A 645 -13.19 -10.45 14.07
C SER A 645 -14.28 -11.45 13.63
N ALA A 646 -15.49 -11.43 14.20
CA ALA A 646 -16.50 -12.43 13.86
C ALA A 646 -16.94 -12.30 12.38
N PRO A 647 -16.81 -13.35 11.54
CA PRO A 647 -17.14 -13.28 10.11
C PRO A 647 -18.57 -12.79 9.84
N VAL A 648 -19.50 -13.07 10.75
CA VAL A 648 -20.90 -12.65 10.61
C VAL A 648 -21.06 -11.12 10.58
N VAL A 649 -20.07 -10.32 10.96
CA VAL A 649 -20.17 -8.86 10.82
C VAL A 649 -20.25 -8.45 9.34
N THR A 650 -19.49 -9.09 8.44
CA THR A 650 -19.43 -8.76 7.00
C THR A 650 -20.05 -9.81 6.08
N ARG A 651 -20.30 -11.04 6.57
CA ARG A 651 -20.86 -12.16 5.80
C ARG A 651 -22.37 -12.37 5.95
N ARG A 652 -23.08 -11.34 6.46
CA ARG A 652 -24.53 -11.37 6.63
C ARG A 652 -25.29 -11.33 5.31
N THR A 653 -26.51 -11.86 5.35
CA THR A 653 -27.43 -11.90 4.19
C THR A 653 -28.70 -11.08 4.41
N ASP A 654 -28.88 -10.53 5.61
CA ASP A 654 -30.07 -9.74 6.00
C ASP A 654 -29.90 -8.23 5.83
N ILE A 655 -28.68 -7.75 5.55
CA ILE A 655 -28.36 -6.34 5.26
C ILE A 655 -27.39 -6.26 4.07
N ASP A 656 -27.30 -5.08 3.44
CA ASP A 656 -26.30 -4.81 2.40
C ASP A 656 -24.91 -4.60 3.04
N THR A 657 -24.11 -5.65 3.07
CA THR A 657 -22.75 -5.60 3.65
C THR A 657 -21.71 -4.92 2.76
N SER A 658 -22.10 -4.34 1.61
CA SER A 658 -21.17 -3.61 0.72
C SER A 658 -20.55 -2.37 1.35
N TYR A 659 -21.13 -1.84 2.43
CA TYR A 659 -20.59 -0.72 3.20
C TYR A 659 -19.66 -1.14 4.34
N LEU A 660 -19.41 -2.43 4.54
CA LEU A 660 -18.61 -2.95 5.64
C LEU A 660 -17.29 -3.52 5.10
N PHE A 661 -16.18 -2.96 5.56
CA PHE A 661 -14.83 -3.33 5.15
C PHE A 661 -14.07 -3.84 6.38
N HIS A 662 -13.59 -5.07 6.34
CA HIS A 662 -13.07 -5.77 7.49
C HIS A 662 -11.54 -5.80 7.46
N HIS A 663 -10.93 -4.86 8.19
CA HIS A 663 -9.49 -4.72 8.35
C HIS A 663 -9.04 -5.23 9.73
N CYS A 664 -9.40 -6.49 9.99
CA CYS A 664 -8.81 -7.31 11.05
C CYS A 664 -8.98 -8.79 10.66
N PRO A 665 -8.16 -9.71 11.20
CA PRO A 665 -8.30 -11.13 10.94
C PRO A 665 -9.68 -11.64 11.37
N THR A 666 -10.23 -12.57 10.59
CA THR A 666 -11.49 -13.20 10.99
C THR A 666 -11.25 -14.29 12.03
N THR A 667 -12.28 -14.65 12.79
CA THR A 667 -12.21 -15.84 13.67
C THR A 667 -12.16 -17.18 12.90
N ASP A 668 -12.16 -17.17 11.56
CA ASP A 668 -11.72 -18.32 10.75
C ASP A 668 -10.18 -18.34 10.61
N ASP A 669 -9.57 -17.17 10.39
CA ASP A 669 -8.13 -17.01 10.17
C ASP A 669 -7.32 -17.23 11.47
N LEU A 670 -7.82 -16.76 12.63
CA LEU A 670 -7.11 -16.88 13.92
C LEU A 670 -6.88 -18.35 14.33
N PRO A 671 -7.91 -19.24 14.38
CA PRO A 671 -7.69 -20.65 14.68
C PRO A 671 -6.91 -21.37 13.57
N ASN A 672 -7.03 -20.93 12.32
CA ASN A 672 -6.26 -21.49 11.21
C ASN A 672 -4.76 -21.34 11.45
N SER A 673 -4.28 -20.14 11.76
CA SER A 673 -2.85 -19.91 12.02
C SER A 673 -2.36 -20.61 13.29
N THR A 674 -3.08 -20.45 14.40
CA THR A 674 -2.68 -21.03 15.70
C THR A 674 -2.63 -22.56 15.68
N LEU A 675 -3.62 -23.23 15.09
CA LEU A 675 -3.66 -24.69 15.08
C LEU A 675 -2.69 -25.32 14.09
N LEU A 676 -2.33 -24.62 13.00
CA LEU A 676 -1.21 -25.05 12.15
C LEU A 676 0.10 -24.98 12.92
N PHE A 677 0.37 -23.88 13.65
CA PHE A 677 1.54 -23.81 14.53
C PHE A 677 1.53 -24.91 15.61
N VAL A 678 0.36 -25.21 16.17
CA VAL A 678 0.23 -26.29 17.15
C VAL A 678 0.56 -27.65 16.52
N ASP A 679 0.09 -27.95 15.31
CA ASP A 679 0.35 -29.24 14.64
C ASP A 679 1.79 -29.37 14.17
N GLU A 680 2.36 -28.30 13.62
CA GLU A 680 3.70 -28.30 13.01
C GLU A 680 4.82 -28.20 14.05
N ILE A 681 4.60 -27.49 15.16
CA ILE A 681 5.66 -27.12 16.11
C ILE A 681 5.41 -27.67 17.50
N ILE A 682 4.26 -27.35 18.12
CA ILE A 682 4.00 -27.69 19.52
C ILE A 682 3.83 -29.19 19.71
N LYS A 683 3.01 -29.83 18.86
CA LYS A 683 2.68 -31.25 18.95
C LYS A 683 3.93 -32.13 18.78
N PRO A 684 4.81 -31.95 17.77
CA PRO A 684 6.06 -32.70 17.67
C PRO A 684 6.96 -32.52 18.88
N ALA A 685 7.06 -31.30 19.42
CA ALA A 685 7.87 -31.02 20.62
C ALA A 685 7.35 -31.77 21.85
N ILE A 686 6.04 -31.77 22.08
CA ILE A 686 5.40 -32.56 23.14
C ILE A 686 5.66 -34.06 22.93
N TYR A 687 5.49 -34.54 21.71
CA TYR A 687 5.53 -35.98 21.43
C TYR A 687 6.95 -36.53 21.55
N ALA A 688 7.94 -35.77 21.09
CA ALA A 688 9.34 -36.07 21.28
C ALA A 688 9.71 -36.12 22.77
N ARG A 689 9.28 -35.12 23.56
CA ARG A 689 9.62 -35.05 25.00
C ARG A 689 8.93 -36.12 25.84
N CYS A 690 7.67 -36.42 25.51
CA CYS A 690 6.82 -37.33 26.29
C CYS A 690 6.80 -38.76 25.72
N ASN A 691 7.51 -39.01 24.62
CA ASN A 691 7.55 -40.29 23.90
C ASN A 691 6.15 -40.81 23.53
N PHE A 692 5.29 -39.92 23.04
CA PHE A 692 3.95 -40.25 22.57
C PHE A 692 3.98 -40.81 21.14
N SER A 693 3.03 -41.71 20.84
CA SER A 693 2.83 -42.20 19.47
C SER A 693 2.40 -41.06 18.57
N VAL A 694 2.96 -40.98 17.35
CA VAL A 694 2.52 -40.04 16.30
C VAL A 694 1.06 -40.23 15.90
N GLU A 695 0.47 -41.40 16.17
CA GLU A 695 -0.94 -41.69 15.93
C GLU A 695 -1.89 -41.14 17.00
N ARG A 696 -1.37 -40.75 18.18
CA ARG A 696 -2.19 -40.13 19.23
C ARG A 696 -2.66 -38.76 18.72
N PRO A 697 -3.95 -38.42 18.79
CA PRO A 697 -4.40 -37.05 18.53
C PRO A 697 -3.92 -36.11 19.64
N LEU A 698 -3.56 -34.87 19.29
CA LEU A 698 -3.30 -33.84 20.30
C LEU A 698 -4.62 -33.53 21.03
N ARG A 699 -4.58 -33.42 22.36
CA ARG A 699 -5.77 -33.16 23.18
C ARG A 699 -5.90 -31.65 23.43
N LEU A 700 -6.90 -31.02 22.82
CA LEU A 700 -7.16 -29.58 22.92
C LEU A 700 -8.32 -29.32 23.90
N ALA A 701 -8.12 -28.47 24.90
CA ALA A 701 -9.21 -27.88 25.67
C ALA A 701 -9.51 -26.47 25.17
N VAL A 702 -10.78 -26.06 25.23
CA VAL A 702 -11.20 -24.70 24.85
C VAL A 702 -11.99 -24.06 26.00
N LEU A 703 -11.64 -22.82 26.34
CA LEU A 703 -12.41 -21.99 27.29
C LEU A 703 -12.79 -20.69 26.60
N TYR A 704 -14.05 -20.48 26.27
CA TYR A 704 -14.45 -19.37 25.41
C TYR A 704 -15.58 -18.54 26.00
N GLN A 705 -15.52 -17.23 25.79
CA GLN A 705 -16.57 -16.33 26.29
C GLN A 705 -17.93 -16.65 25.62
N ASP A 706 -19.01 -16.53 26.38
CA ASP A 706 -20.37 -16.70 25.85
C ASP A 706 -20.82 -15.44 25.09
N SER A 707 -20.26 -15.26 23.90
CA SER A 707 -20.50 -14.12 23.00
C SER A 707 -20.39 -14.52 21.53
N LEU A 708 -20.74 -13.62 20.60
CA LEU A 708 -20.58 -13.90 19.17
C LEU A 708 -19.13 -14.19 18.81
N TYR A 709 -18.20 -13.42 19.39
CA TYR A 709 -16.77 -13.62 19.18
C TYR A 709 -16.30 -14.98 19.72
N GLY A 710 -16.65 -15.31 20.98
CA GLY A 710 -16.19 -16.56 21.57
C GLY A 710 -16.75 -17.78 20.85
N GLN A 711 -18.02 -17.73 20.47
CA GLN A 711 -18.65 -18.80 19.68
C GLN A 711 -18.01 -18.94 18.29
N SER A 712 -17.73 -17.83 17.59
CA SER A 712 -17.17 -17.89 16.24
C SER A 712 -15.72 -18.37 16.21
N VAL A 713 -14.93 -18.14 17.27
CA VAL A 713 -13.60 -18.77 17.43
C VAL A 713 -13.73 -20.27 17.66
N TYR A 714 -14.65 -20.72 18.51
CA TYR A 714 -14.87 -22.15 18.74
C TYR A 714 -15.32 -22.89 17.46
N ASP A 715 -16.19 -22.26 16.68
CA ASP A 715 -16.60 -22.80 15.37
C ASP A 715 -15.40 -22.83 14.39
N GLY A 716 -14.58 -21.78 14.38
CA GLY A 716 -13.33 -21.70 13.61
C GLY A 716 -12.32 -22.79 13.97
N ILE A 717 -12.13 -23.09 15.26
CA ILE A 717 -11.30 -24.21 15.74
C ILE A 717 -11.75 -25.53 15.10
N ASN A 718 -13.05 -25.85 15.21
CA ASN A 718 -13.59 -27.10 14.67
C ASN A 718 -13.47 -27.16 13.14
N LYS A 719 -13.71 -26.02 12.46
CA LYS A 719 -13.58 -25.89 11.00
C LYS A 719 -12.14 -26.11 10.54
N THR A 720 -11.16 -25.52 11.22
CA THR A 720 -9.74 -25.67 10.91
C THR A 720 -9.27 -27.12 11.07
N ILE A 721 -9.62 -27.77 12.19
CA ILE A 721 -9.29 -29.19 12.44
C ILE A 721 -9.82 -30.06 11.29
N ALA A 722 -11.08 -29.84 10.90
CA ALA A 722 -11.70 -30.60 9.81
C ALA A 722 -11.10 -30.27 8.43
N HIS A 723 -10.84 -28.99 8.14
CA HIS A 723 -10.35 -28.54 6.84
C HIS A 723 -8.96 -29.07 6.52
N HIS A 724 -8.04 -29.03 7.49
CA HIS A 724 -6.67 -29.51 7.33
C HIS A 724 -6.47 -30.98 7.74
N ASN A 725 -7.53 -31.66 8.18
CA ASN A 725 -7.48 -33.02 8.71
C ASN A 725 -6.42 -33.17 9.83
N LEU A 726 -6.38 -32.20 10.75
CA LEU A 726 -5.42 -32.17 11.83
C LEU A 726 -5.71 -33.32 12.80
N SER A 727 -4.67 -34.06 13.21
CA SER A 727 -4.79 -35.10 14.23
C SER A 727 -4.83 -34.45 15.62
N MET A 728 -5.98 -33.85 15.93
CA MET A 728 -6.32 -33.15 17.16
C MET A 728 -7.76 -33.47 17.60
N GLU A 729 -7.98 -33.60 18.90
CA GLU A 729 -9.28 -33.87 19.52
C GLU A 729 -9.62 -32.77 20.52
N VAL A 730 -10.79 -32.14 20.40
CA VAL A 730 -11.30 -31.23 21.43
C VAL A 730 -11.86 -32.06 22.59
N VAL A 731 -11.10 -32.16 23.68
CA VAL A 731 -11.42 -33.07 24.81
C VAL A 731 -12.34 -32.45 25.85
N ALA A 732 -12.40 -31.12 25.90
CA ALA A 732 -13.37 -30.35 26.67
C ALA A 732 -13.51 -28.94 26.08
N ALA A 733 -14.73 -28.40 26.12
CA ALA A 733 -15.03 -27.04 25.69
C ALA A 733 -16.03 -26.42 26.66
N GLU A 734 -15.61 -25.37 27.37
CA GLU A 734 -16.40 -24.73 28.41
C GLU A 734 -16.59 -23.24 28.11
N LYS A 735 -17.71 -22.70 28.60
CA LYS A 735 -18.06 -21.28 28.45
C LYS A 735 -17.86 -20.50 29.74
N PHE A 736 -17.56 -19.21 29.62
CA PHE A 736 -17.57 -18.27 30.73
C PHE A 736 -18.28 -16.97 30.36
N THR A 737 -18.71 -16.20 31.36
CA THR A 737 -19.40 -14.91 31.13
C THR A 737 -18.38 -13.78 31.05
N VAL A 738 -18.51 -12.86 30.09
CA VAL A 738 -17.64 -11.68 30.00
C VAL A 738 -17.70 -10.86 31.30
N GLY A 739 -16.53 -10.44 31.82
CA GLY A 739 -16.40 -9.77 33.11
C GLY A 739 -16.30 -10.72 34.32
N GLU A 740 -16.34 -12.04 34.13
CA GLU A 740 -16.07 -13.01 35.18
C GLU A 740 -14.62 -12.89 35.70
N THR A 741 -14.40 -13.22 36.98
CA THR A 741 -13.08 -13.03 37.62
C THR A 741 -12.51 -14.27 38.29
N ASN A 742 -13.27 -15.36 38.37
CA ASN A 742 -12.82 -16.60 39.00
C ASN A 742 -13.10 -17.80 38.10
N TYR A 743 -12.04 -18.36 37.56
CA TYR A 743 -12.06 -19.43 36.58
C TYR A 743 -11.67 -20.80 37.18
N THR A 744 -11.41 -20.86 38.49
CA THR A 744 -10.85 -22.06 39.14
C THR A 744 -11.72 -23.31 38.92
N ALA A 745 -13.04 -23.18 39.01
CA ALA A 745 -13.97 -24.31 38.85
C ALA A 745 -13.97 -24.86 37.41
N VAL A 746 -14.07 -23.97 36.42
CA VAL A 746 -14.05 -24.37 35.00
C VAL A 746 -12.67 -24.91 34.62
N LEU A 747 -11.58 -24.30 35.08
CA LEU A 747 -10.22 -24.78 34.84
C LEU A 747 -9.95 -26.14 35.50
N THR A 748 -10.54 -26.42 36.66
CA THR A 748 -10.47 -27.75 37.28
C THR A 748 -11.16 -28.81 36.42
N THR A 749 -12.30 -28.45 35.81
CA THR A 749 -13.03 -29.33 34.88
C THR A 749 -12.19 -29.59 33.62
N LEU A 750 -11.60 -28.54 33.04
CA LEU A 750 -10.72 -28.67 31.88
C LEU A 750 -9.47 -29.50 32.19
N LYS A 751 -8.85 -29.32 33.36
CA LYS A 751 -7.72 -30.14 33.82
C LYS A 751 -8.10 -31.62 33.94
N ALA A 752 -9.30 -31.92 34.44
CA ALA A 752 -9.78 -33.29 34.57
C ALA A 752 -9.99 -34.01 33.22
N ALA A 753 -10.17 -33.27 32.13
CA ALA A 753 -10.24 -33.82 30.77
C ALA A 753 -8.87 -34.19 30.18
N GLY A 754 -7.76 -33.89 30.87
CA GLY A 754 -6.40 -34.21 30.45
C GLY A 754 -5.97 -33.61 29.10
N PRO A 755 -6.08 -32.28 28.88
CA PRO A 755 -5.60 -31.63 27.66
C PRO A 755 -4.07 -31.49 27.61
N ASP A 756 -3.52 -31.40 26.40
CA ASP A 756 -2.12 -31.03 26.12
C ASP A 756 -1.96 -29.53 25.93
N VAL A 757 -3.00 -28.86 25.40
CA VAL A 757 -3.02 -27.43 25.10
C VAL A 757 -4.37 -26.87 25.54
N LEU A 758 -4.37 -25.69 26.15
CA LEU A 758 -5.58 -24.90 26.39
C LEU A 758 -5.63 -23.74 25.41
N TYR A 759 -6.79 -23.55 24.77
CA TYR A 759 -7.11 -22.41 23.93
C TYR A 759 -8.17 -21.55 24.62
N PRO A 760 -7.78 -20.59 25.47
CA PRO A 760 -8.71 -19.62 26.01
C PRO A 760 -9.02 -18.54 24.96
N THR A 761 -10.30 -18.21 24.84
CA THR A 761 -10.84 -17.17 23.96
C THR A 761 -11.44 -16.08 24.82
N ALA A 762 -10.60 -15.14 25.25
CA ALA A 762 -10.94 -14.13 26.22
C ALA A 762 -10.26 -12.78 25.90
N PHE A 763 -10.80 -11.70 26.50
CA PHE A 763 -10.16 -10.39 26.46
C PHE A 763 -9.07 -10.29 27.54
N VAL A 764 -8.24 -9.24 27.45
CA VAL A 764 -7.02 -9.04 28.24
C VAL A 764 -7.19 -9.37 29.74
N THR A 765 -8.26 -8.87 30.37
CA THR A 765 -8.50 -9.04 31.81
C THR A 765 -8.79 -10.50 32.16
N GLU A 766 -9.72 -11.10 31.43
CA GLU A 766 -10.15 -12.48 31.63
C GLU A 766 -9.03 -13.47 31.26
N GLN A 767 -8.36 -13.28 30.12
CA GLN A 767 -7.26 -14.11 29.65
C GLN A 767 -6.11 -14.14 30.68
N SER A 768 -5.73 -12.97 31.21
CA SER A 768 -4.70 -12.86 32.26
C SER A 768 -5.05 -13.69 33.50
N GLN A 769 -6.32 -13.63 33.91
CA GLN A 769 -6.81 -14.38 35.06
C GLN A 769 -6.92 -15.89 34.79
N ILE A 770 -7.32 -16.29 33.59
CA ILE A 770 -7.39 -17.69 33.17
C ILE A 770 -6.00 -18.34 33.23
N VAL A 771 -4.99 -17.68 32.64
CA VAL A 771 -3.60 -18.19 32.64
C VAL A 771 -3.04 -18.27 34.06
N THR A 772 -3.20 -17.18 34.84
CA THR A 772 -2.65 -17.11 36.20
C THR A 772 -3.32 -18.10 37.16
N GLN A 773 -4.66 -18.17 37.20
CA GLN A 773 -5.38 -19.11 38.07
C GLN A 773 -5.17 -20.55 37.61
N GLY A 774 -5.11 -20.80 36.31
CA GLY A 774 -4.87 -22.12 35.73
C GLY A 774 -3.54 -22.71 36.21
N ARG A 775 -2.44 -21.96 36.10
CA ARG A 775 -1.13 -22.43 36.53
C ARG A 775 -0.91 -22.35 38.04
N ARG A 776 -1.27 -21.23 38.68
CA ARG A 776 -1.01 -21.00 40.11
C ARG A 776 -1.93 -21.81 41.02
N ASP A 777 -3.23 -21.79 40.74
CA ASP A 777 -4.26 -22.27 41.70
C ASP A 777 -4.73 -23.69 41.37
N VAL A 778 -4.86 -24.01 40.07
CA VAL A 778 -5.31 -25.35 39.60
C VAL A 778 -4.13 -26.28 39.29
N GLY A 779 -2.94 -25.73 39.01
CA GLY A 779 -1.77 -26.48 38.57
C GLY A 779 -1.96 -27.13 37.19
N LEU A 780 -2.70 -26.47 36.31
CA LEU A 780 -2.88 -26.87 34.91
C LEU A 780 -1.65 -26.39 34.11
N ASN A 781 -0.55 -27.12 34.26
CA ASN A 781 0.79 -26.79 33.74
C ASN A 781 0.97 -27.22 32.28
N ILE A 782 0.11 -26.73 31.39
CA ILE A 782 0.16 -27.00 29.94
C ILE A 782 0.50 -25.73 29.15
N THR A 783 0.61 -25.84 27.83
CA THR A 783 0.70 -24.66 26.97
C THR A 783 -0.65 -23.96 26.87
N TYR A 784 -0.65 -22.66 27.11
CA TYR A 784 -1.80 -21.79 26.90
C TYR A 784 -1.58 -21.06 25.58
N LEU A 785 -2.63 -21.01 24.75
CA LEU A 785 -2.69 -20.15 23.59
C LEU A 785 -3.34 -18.82 23.98
N SER A 786 -3.15 -17.80 23.15
CA SER A 786 -3.75 -16.49 23.26
C SER A 786 -3.75 -15.86 21.87
N MET A 787 -4.69 -14.97 21.63
CA MET A 787 -4.92 -14.35 20.32
C MET A 787 -4.56 -12.87 20.36
N GLU A 788 -4.40 -12.30 19.16
CA GLU A 788 -3.98 -10.92 18.89
C GLU A 788 -4.69 -9.85 19.73
N ASN A 789 -5.94 -10.05 20.14
CA ASN A 789 -6.68 -9.08 20.96
C ASN A 789 -6.07 -8.89 22.37
N ASN A 790 -5.12 -9.75 22.75
CA ASN A 790 -4.35 -9.67 23.98
C ASN A 790 -2.98 -9.01 23.78
N ASP A 791 -2.62 -8.57 22.56
CA ASP A 791 -1.42 -7.76 22.28
C ASP A 791 -1.59 -6.33 22.78
N GLU A 792 -1.75 -6.22 24.09
CA GLU A 792 -1.97 -5.01 24.85
C GLU A 792 -0.95 -4.99 25.99
N PRO A 793 -0.28 -3.86 26.27
CA PRO A 793 0.72 -3.77 27.34
C PRO A 793 0.28 -4.40 28.67
N GLY A 794 -0.98 -4.20 29.05
CA GLY A 794 -1.55 -4.72 30.29
C GLY A 794 -1.65 -6.25 30.36
N TYR A 795 -1.71 -6.97 29.24
CA TYR A 795 -1.72 -8.43 29.23
C TYR A 795 -0.38 -9.00 29.71
N TYR A 796 0.72 -8.46 29.18
CA TYR A 796 2.09 -8.90 29.47
C TYR A 796 2.45 -8.74 30.95
N THR A 797 2.00 -7.64 31.57
CA THR A 797 2.08 -7.43 33.02
C THR A 797 1.09 -8.31 33.78
N GLY A 798 -0.15 -8.43 33.29
CA GLY A 798 -1.27 -9.10 33.94
C GLY A 798 -1.08 -10.61 34.14
N VAL A 799 -0.48 -11.30 33.15
CA VAL A 799 -0.14 -12.72 33.28
C VAL A 799 1.02 -12.99 34.24
N GLY A 800 1.89 -11.99 34.46
CA GLY A 800 3.08 -12.10 35.30
C GLY A 800 3.95 -13.31 34.94
N SER A 801 4.67 -13.86 35.93
CA SER A 801 5.53 -15.04 35.72
C SER A 801 4.76 -16.32 35.38
N TRP A 802 3.45 -16.35 35.60
CA TRP A 802 2.60 -17.47 35.19
C TRP A 802 2.32 -17.45 33.69
N GLY A 803 2.49 -16.31 33.01
CA GLY A 803 2.40 -16.22 31.56
C GLY A 803 3.60 -16.77 30.80
N ASP A 804 4.70 -17.06 31.50
CA ASP A 804 5.94 -17.56 30.88
C ASP A 804 5.65 -18.78 29.98
N TYR A 805 6.20 -18.79 28.77
CA TYR A 805 5.98 -19.72 27.66
C TYR A 805 4.56 -19.84 27.08
N THR A 806 3.63 -18.94 27.42
CA THR A 806 2.35 -18.80 26.72
C THR A 806 2.59 -18.44 25.25
N ILE A 807 1.78 -18.98 24.36
CA ILE A 807 1.82 -18.65 22.92
C ILE A 807 0.80 -17.57 22.63
N GLN A 808 1.24 -16.49 22.01
CA GLN A 808 0.44 -15.35 21.58
C GLN A 808 0.49 -15.26 20.06
N GLU A 809 -0.64 -15.52 19.41
CA GLU A 809 -0.83 -15.17 18.00
C GLU A 809 -0.95 -13.65 17.85
N SER A 810 -0.41 -13.11 16.77
CA SER A 810 -0.29 -11.67 16.60
C SER A 810 -0.16 -11.25 15.13
N ARG A 811 -0.60 -10.02 14.86
CA ARG A 811 -0.30 -9.23 13.64
C ARG A 811 0.44 -7.93 13.93
N PHE A 812 0.43 -7.48 15.19
CA PHE A 812 1.19 -6.37 15.72
C PHE A 812 1.48 -6.62 17.21
N SER A 813 2.71 -6.36 17.65
CA SER A 813 3.11 -6.54 19.05
C SER A 813 3.60 -5.25 19.69
N PRO A 814 3.18 -4.93 20.94
CA PRO A 814 3.73 -3.82 21.69
C PRO A 814 5.23 -3.95 21.99
N TYR A 815 5.79 -5.17 21.93
CA TYR A 815 7.14 -5.46 22.43
C TYR A 815 8.02 -6.30 21.49
N ALA A 816 7.45 -7.08 20.58
CA ALA A 816 8.19 -7.71 19.48
C ALA A 816 8.02 -6.91 18.18
N ILE A 817 8.98 -6.97 17.28
CA ILE A 817 8.87 -6.35 15.95
C ILE A 817 9.34 -7.40 14.94
N PRO A 818 8.48 -7.81 13.99
CA PRO A 818 8.91 -8.74 12.96
C PRO A 818 10.09 -8.16 12.17
N THR A 819 11.00 -9.03 11.75
CA THR A 819 12.00 -8.65 10.76
C THR A 819 11.32 -8.45 9.41
N GLY A 820 11.96 -7.69 8.52
CA GLY A 820 11.46 -7.50 7.16
C GLY A 820 10.92 -6.09 6.91
N PRO A 821 10.08 -5.94 5.87
CA PRO A 821 9.82 -4.63 5.25
C PRO A 821 9.16 -3.59 6.15
N ILE A 822 8.27 -4.01 7.04
CA ILE A 822 7.55 -3.10 7.95
C ILE A 822 8.33 -2.72 9.21
N HIS A 823 9.51 -3.33 9.44
CA HIS A 823 10.23 -3.19 10.71
C HIS A 823 10.44 -1.73 11.11
N THR A 824 10.94 -0.90 10.18
CA THR A 824 11.19 0.51 10.43
C THR A 824 9.91 1.29 10.70
N ALA A 825 8.83 1.02 9.95
CA ALA A 825 7.55 1.68 10.15
C ALA A 825 6.96 1.35 11.53
N VAL A 826 7.05 0.10 11.96
CA VAL A 826 6.63 -0.34 13.30
C VAL A 826 7.46 0.31 14.40
N VAL A 827 8.78 0.43 14.22
CA VAL A 827 9.67 1.15 15.16
C VAL A 827 9.21 2.61 15.30
N ASN A 828 9.06 3.32 14.18
CA ASN A 828 8.68 4.74 14.20
C ASN A 828 7.30 4.93 14.85
N PHE A 829 6.29 4.14 14.44
CA PHE A 829 4.96 4.20 15.03
C PHE A 829 5.00 4.01 16.55
N ARG A 830 5.75 3.01 17.04
CA ARG A 830 5.88 2.74 18.48
C ARG A 830 6.57 3.90 19.20
N GLU A 831 7.64 4.46 18.64
CA GLU A 831 8.38 5.58 19.24
C GLU A 831 7.55 6.86 19.27
N ASP A 832 6.83 7.18 18.19
CA ASP A 832 5.96 8.35 18.11
C ASP A 832 4.78 8.24 19.08
N TYR A 833 4.17 7.05 19.15
CA TYR A 833 3.11 6.75 20.10
C TYR A 833 3.61 6.88 21.55
N GLU A 834 4.75 6.27 21.89
CA GLU A 834 5.31 6.32 23.24
C GLU A 834 5.77 7.74 23.62
N THR A 835 6.35 8.49 22.69
CA THR A 835 6.72 9.90 22.89
C THR A 835 5.49 10.75 23.23
N ARG A 836 4.36 10.47 22.57
CA ARG A 836 3.14 11.26 22.75
C ARG A 836 2.37 10.91 24.01
N TRP A 837 2.32 9.64 24.41
CA TRP A 837 1.45 9.18 25.50
C TRP A 837 2.16 8.50 26.68
N GLY A 838 3.48 8.30 26.60
CA GLY A 838 4.28 7.69 27.67
C GLY A 838 3.98 6.22 27.91
N THR A 839 3.41 5.52 26.92
CA THR A 839 3.06 4.10 26.98
C THR A 839 3.13 3.49 25.59
N ALA A 840 3.38 2.18 25.51
CA ALA A 840 3.42 1.45 24.25
C ALA A 840 1.99 1.32 23.64
N PRO A 841 1.87 1.27 22.31
CA PRO A 841 0.59 1.02 21.64
C PRO A 841 0.10 -0.42 21.83
N GLY A 842 -1.22 -0.61 21.82
CA GLY A 842 -1.87 -1.91 21.66
C GLY A 842 -2.13 -2.26 20.19
N MET A 843 -2.48 -3.52 19.94
CA MET A 843 -2.74 -4.02 18.58
C MET A 843 -3.94 -3.34 17.93
N VAL A 844 -5.06 -3.15 18.63
CA VAL A 844 -6.27 -2.56 18.03
C VAL A 844 -6.08 -1.07 17.72
N GLY A 845 -5.24 -0.37 18.49
CA GLY A 845 -4.77 0.97 18.18
C GLY A 845 -3.97 1.03 16.89
N ALA A 846 -3.06 0.08 16.66
CA ALA A 846 -2.33 -0.05 15.40
C ALA A 846 -3.29 -0.26 14.20
N SER A 847 -4.32 -1.10 14.35
CA SER A 847 -5.31 -1.29 13.27
C SER A 847 -6.22 -0.10 13.04
N THR A 848 -6.49 0.67 14.10
CA THR A 848 -7.26 1.91 13.96
C THR A 848 -6.40 3.01 13.32
N TYR A 849 -5.08 3.00 13.55
CA TYR A 849 -4.11 3.83 12.83
C TYR A 849 -4.12 3.50 11.33
N GLU A 850 -3.95 2.22 10.94
CA GLU A 850 -4.04 1.82 9.54
C GLU A 850 -5.43 2.12 8.94
N GLY A 851 -6.51 1.91 9.70
CA GLY A 851 -7.88 2.23 9.28
C GLY A 851 -8.09 3.70 8.89
N VAL A 852 -7.40 4.65 9.54
CA VAL A 852 -7.44 6.07 9.16
C VAL A 852 -6.64 6.34 7.88
N TYR A 853 -5.51 5.66 7.67
CA TYR A 853 -4.76 5.73 6.41
C TYR A 853 -5.56 5.13 5.24
N ILE A 854 -6.21 3.98 5.43
CA ILE A 854 -7.10 3.34 4.45
C ILE A 854 -8.24 4.29 4.07
N ALA A 855 -8.83 4.95 5.06
CA ALA A 855 -9.87 5.94 4.83
C ALA A 855 -9.40 7.15 4.01
N ALA A 856 -8.20 7.65 4.31
CA ALA A 856 -7.60 8.78 3.59
C ALA A 856 -7.32 8.42 2.13
N GLU A 857 -6.67 7.28 1.88
CA GLU A 857 -6.35 6.79 0.55
C GLU A 857 -7.63 6.56 -0.28
N ALA A 858 -8.66 5.93 0.30
CA ALA A 858 -9.91 5.72 -0.41
C ALA A 858 -10.60 7.03 -0.82
N ILE A 859 -10.56 8.06 0.03
CA ILE A 859 -11.10 9.38 -0.30
C ILE A 859 -10.27 10.07 -1.39
N GLU A 860 -8.94 9.97 -1.33
CA GLU A 860 -8.03 10.50 -2.33
C GLU A 860 -8.27 9.84 -3.69
N HIS A 861 -8.33 8.50 -3.72
CA HIS A 861 -8.62 7.71 -4.91
C HIS A 861 -10.01 8.03 -5.49
N ALA A 862 -11.03 8.18 -4.64
CA ALA A 862 -12.36 8.59 -5.09
C ALA A 862 -12.38 10.03 -5.65
N GLY A 863 -11.44 10.89 -5.25
CA GLY A 863 -11.44 12.31 -5.56
C GLY A 863 -12.64 13.08 -4.99
N THR A 864 -13.40 12.47 -4.07
CA THR A 864 -14.61 13.03 -3.47
C THR A 864 -14.85 12.46 -2.07
N VAL A 865 -15.68 13.14 -1.28
CA VAL A 865 -16.14 12.65 0.03
C VAL A 865 -17.56 12.06 -0.02
N ASP A 866 -18.10 11.85 -1.23
CA ASP A 866 -19.35 11.13 -1.43
C ASP A 866 -19.22 9.68 -0.96
N LYS A 867 -20.17 9.23 -0.15
CA LYS A 867 -20.08 7.96 0.57
C LYS A 867 -20.15 6.75 -0.36
N ALA A 868 -20.89 6.84 -1.46
CA ALA A 868 -20.99 5.74 -2.42
C ALA A 868 -19.73 5.65 -3.28
N ALA A 869 -19.16 6.78 -3.70
CA ALA A 869 -17.89 6.80 -4.42
C ALA A 869 -16.72 6.31 -3.55
N VAL A 870 -16.66 6.73 -2.28
CA VAL A 870 -15.64 6.26 -1.32
C VAL A 870 -15.78 4.76 -1.06
N ARG A 871 -17.00 4.22 -1.02
CA ARG A 871 -17.23 2.77 -0.92
C ARG A 871 -16.62 2.02 -2.12
N GLU A 872 -16.85 2.50 -3.34
CA GLU A 872 -16.26 1.86 -4.54
C GLU A 872 -14.73 1.93 -4.49
N ALA A 873 -14.16 3.09 -4.13
CA ALA A 873 -12.72 3.24 -3.99
C ALA A 873 -12.12 2.32 -2.90
N LEU A 874 -12.83 2.08 -1.80
CA LEU A 874 -12.44 1.08 -0.81
C LEU A 874 -12.45 -0.34 -1.38
N ALA A 875 -13.42 -0.69 -2.24
CA ALA A 875 -13.51 -2.02 -2.83
C ALA A 875 -12.38 -2.31 -3.85
N GLU A 876 -11.79 -1.26 -4.43
CA GLU A 876 -10.70 -1.33 -5.41
C GLU A 876 -9.35 -0.93 -4.80
N ILE A 877 -9.27 -0.80 -3.47
CA ILE A 877 -8.07 -0.27 -2.82
C ILE A 877 -6.91 -1.26 -2.89
N GLU A 878 -5.74 -0.75 -3.24
CA GLU A 878 -4.47 -1.46 -3.20
C GLU A 878 -3.42 -0.54 -2.58
N MET A 879 -3.15 -0.76 -1.30
CA MET A 879 -2.15 0.00 -0.54
C MET A 879 -1.00 -0.91 -0.13
N PRO A 880 0.23 -0.41 -0.02
CA PRO A 880 1.28 -1.13 0.69
C PRO A 880 0.88 -1.37 2.15
N GLN A 881 1.31 -2.50 2.73
CA GLN A 881 1.26 -2.68 4.18
C GLN A 881 2.01 -1.54 4.90
N LEU A 882 1.52 -1.13 6.07
CA LEU A 882 2.09 -0.01 6.83
C LEU A 882 2.87 -0.50 8.05
N ILE A 883 2.16 -1.00 9.07
CA ILE A 883 2.70 -1.42 10.36
C ILE A 883 2.20 -2.80 10.80
N GLU A 884 1.24 -3.38 10.09
CA GLU A 884 0.78 -4.75 10.28
C GLU A 884 1.25 -5.65 9.13
N LEU A 885 1.60 -6.91 9.43
CA LEU A 885 2.03 -7.84 8.40
C LEU A 885 0.83 -8.30 7.56
N MET A 886 0.83 -7.96 6.28
CA MET A 886 -0.23 -8.29 5.33
C MET A 886 0.19 -9.45 4.42
N LYS A 887 -0.77 -10.27 3.99
CA LYS A 887 -0.52 -11.23 2.90
C LYS A 887 -0.17 -10.45 1.63
N GLU A 888 0.85 -10.92 0.94
CA GLU A 888 1.38 -10.27 -0.27
C GLU A 888 1.88 -8.83 -0.02
N ASP A 889 2.07 -8.46 1.25
CA ASP A 889 2.54 -7.17 1.70
C ASP A 889 1.69 -5.97 1.23
N VAL A 890 0.41 -6.22 0.96
CA VAL A 890 -0.57 -5.22 0.50
C VAL A 890 -1.83 -5.25 1.35
N ILE A 891 -2.36 -4.07 1.64
CA ILE A 891 -3.70 -3.89 2.19
C ILE A 891 -4.66 -3.84 1.00
N THR A 892 -5.47 -4.88 0.89
CA THR A 892 -6.58 -5.00 -0.06
C THR A 892 -7.81 -5.51 0.68
N PHE A 893 -8.96 -5.46 0.03
CA PHE A 893 -10.20 -6.07 0.51
C PHE A 893 -10.68 -7.13 -0.47
N SER A 894 -11.01 -8.33 0.04
CA SER A 894 -11.46 -9.42 -0.82
C SER A 894 -12.77 -9.08 -1.56
N PRO A 895 -12.96 -9.48 -2.83
CA PRO A 895 -14.17 -9.15 -3.59
C PRO A 895 -15.48 -9.72 -3.03
N ASP A 896 -15.41 -10.80 -2.24
CA ASP A 896 -16.57 -11.50 -1.70
C ASP A 896 -17.11 -10.85 -0.43
N TYR A 897 -16.24 -10.66 0.57
CA TYR A 897 -16.63 -10.23 1.91
C TYR A 897 -15.96 -8.93 2.35
N ARG A 898 -15.07 -8.36 1.53
CA ARG A 898 -14.25 -7.18 1.81
C ARG A 898 -13.41 -7.38 3.07
N GLU A 899 -12.73 -8.52 3.13
CA GLU A 899 -11.85 -8.89 4.25
C GLU A 899 -10.39 -8.72 3.83
N SER A 900 -9.61 -8.00 4.64
CA SER A 900 -8.16 -7.95 4.49
C SER A 900 -7.53 -9.28 4.92
N LYS A 901 -6.35 -9.58 4.38
CA LYS A 901 -5.60 -10.80 4.68
C LYS A 901 -4.26 -10.47 5.33
N PHE A 902 -4.04 -11.04 6.50
CA PHE A 902 -2.88 -10.80 7.35
C PHE A 902 -1.92 -11.99 7.32
N GLU A 903 -0.62 -11.72 7.42
CA GLU A 903 0.41 -12.72 7.69
C GLU A 903 0.64 -12.79 9.20
N LEU A 904 -0.18 -13.61 9.87
CA LEU A 904 -0.16 -13.78 11.32
C LEU A 904 1.09 -14.55 11.77
N TYR A 905 1.66 -14.14 12.90
CA TYR A 905 2.84 -14.76 13.50
C TYR A 905 2.59 -15.16 14.95
N MET A 906 3.41 -16.08 15.44
CA MET A 906 3.32 -16.61 16.80
C MET A 906 4.48 -16.10 17.63
N GLN A 907 4.16 -15.60 18.81
CA GLN A 907 5.11 -15.17 19.82
C GLN A 907 5.05 -16.14 20.99
N GLN A 908 6.20 -16.45 21.56
CA GLN A 908 6.30 -17.10 22.86
C GLN A 908 6.64 -16.05 23.91
N LEU A 909 5.84 -15.98 24.97
CA LEU A 909 6.09 -15.08 26.09
C LEU A 909 7.25 -15.60 26.94
N ILE A 910 8.18 -14.73 27.31
CA ILE A 910 9.34 -15.05 28.15
C ILE A 910 9.33 -14.14 29.37
N TRP A 911 9.40 -14.70 30.56
CA TRP A 911 9.49 -13.92 31.79
C TRP A 911 10.77 -13.08 31.82
N ASN A 912 10.62 -11.76 32.02
CA ASN A 912 11.73 -10.83 32.16
C ASN A 912 11.80 -10.32 33.60
N GLU A 913 12.73 -10.88 34.38
CA GLU A 913 12.95 -10.51 35.79
C GLU A 913 13.23 -9.02 36.01
N THR A 914 13.88 -8.35 35.05
CA THR A 914 14.23 -6.93 35.19
C THR A 914 13.01 -6.04 34.96
N ALA A 915 12.17 -6.39 34.00
CA ALA A 915 10.93 -5.66 33.72
C ALA A 915 9.80 -6.01 34.71
N GLY A 916 9.85 -7.18 35.35
CA GLY A 916 8.79 -7.68 36.22
C GLY A 916 7.53 -8.11 35.46
N GLU A 917 7.68 -8.43 34.17
CA GLU A 917 6.60 -8.82 33.27
C GLU A 917 7.10 -9.74 32.16
N THR A 918 6.18 -10.33 31.39
CA THR A 918 6.56 -11.14 30.23
C THR A 918 6.94 -10.26 29.04
N ARG A 919 7.85 -10.76 28.20
CA ARG A 919 8.25 -10.16 26.92
C ARG A 919 8.15 -11.20 25.82
N PRO A 920 7.52 -10.88 24.69
CA PRO A 920 7.36 -11.83 23.60
C PRO A 920 8.66 -12.01 22.81
N LYS A 921 8.79 -13.18 22.18
CA LYS A 921 9.74 -13.49 21.13
C LYS A 921 9.02 -14.20 19.99
N ILE A 922 9.21 -13.73 18.75
CA ILE A 922 8.57 -14.37 17.59
C ILE A 922 9.21 -15.75 17.38
N VAL A 923 8.38 -16.79 17.29
CA VAL A 923 8.81 -18.19 17.14
C VAL A 923 8.35 -18.84 15.84
N TRP A 924 7.39 -18.24 15.13
CA TRP A 924 6.87 -18.75 13.85
C TRP A 924 6.13 -17.63 13.10
N PRO A 925 6.07 -17.62 11.77
CA PRO A 925 6.72 -18.54 10.84
C PRO A 925 8.24 -18.31 10.73
N GLY A 926 8.96 -19.28 10.18
CA GLY A 926 10.43 -19.21 10.04
C GLY A 926 10.94 -18.05 9.17
N SER A 927 10.05 -17.37 8.42
CA SER A 927 10.40 -16.17 7.66
C SER A 927 10.63 -14.94 8.56
N VAL A 928 10.06 -14.91 9.76
CA VAL A 928 10.11 -13.76 10.69
C VAL A 928 10.49 -14.16 12.13
N ASN A 929 10.85 -15.42 12.38
CA ASN A 929 11.15 -15.89 13.73
C ASN A 929 12.44 -15.27 14.30
N GLU A 930 12.38 -14.87 15.56
CA GLU A 930 13.54 -14.42 16.34
C GLU A 930 14.26 -15.59 17.00
N THR A 931 13.52 -16.63 17.37
CA THR A 931 14.03 -17.79 18.10
C THR A 931 13.17 -19.02 17.83
N ASP A 932 13.67 -20.20 18.20
CA ASP A 932 12.90 -21.44 18.10
C ASP A 932 11.90 -21.55 19.26
N PHE A 933 10.76 -22.20 19.02
CA PHE A 933 9.83 -22.55 20.08
C PHE A 933 10.49 -23.45 21.14
N VAL A 934 10.26 -23.14 22.41
CA VAL A 934 10.73 -23.94 23.53
C VAL A 934 9.56 -24.51 24.33
N LEU A 935 9.56 -25.83 24.54
CA LEU A 935 8.64 -26.48 25.46
C LEU A 935 9.20 -26.42 26.89
N PRO A 936 8.56 -25.73 27.85
CA PRO A 936 9.17 -25.45 29.14
C PRO A 936 9.27 -26.68 30.06
N ASP A 937 10.29 -26.71 30.91
CA ASP A 937 10.55 -27.84 31.83
C ASP A 937 9.37 -28.15 32.76
N TRP A 938 8.60 -27.13 33.16
CA TRP A 938 7.42 -27.29 34.01
C TRP A 938 6.20 -27.85 33.27
N TYR A 939 6.22 -27.98 31.95
CA TYR A 939 5.10 -28.52 31.17
C TYR A 939 4.75 -29.94 31.65
N GLU A 940 3.47 -30.25 31.80
CA GLU A 940 2.92 -31.53 32.21
C GLU A 940 1.88 -31.96 31.16
N PRO A 941 2.14 -32.99 30.33
CA PRO A 941 1.22 -33.37 29.26
C PRO A 941 -0.10 -33.94 29.80
N GLY A 942 -1.15 -33.83 28.99
CA GLY A 942 -2.43 -34.47 29.27
C GLY A 942 -2.36 -36.00 29.13
N SER A 943 -2.97 -36.73 30.07
CA SER A 943 -3.17 -38.18 30.01
C SER A 943 -4.64 -38.53 29.82
N PRO A 944 -4.99 -39.50 28.94
CA PRO A 944 -6.36 -40.00 28.79
C PRO A 944 -6.96 -40.61 30.06
#